data_AF-A0A316X609-F1
#
_entry.id   AF-A0A316X609-F1
#
_cell.length_a   1.000
_cell.length_b   1.000
_cell.length_c   1.000
_cell.angle_alpha   90.00
_cell.angle_beta   90.00
_cell.angle_gamma   90.00
#
_symmetry.space_group_name_H-M   'P 1'
#
loop_
_entity.id
_entity.type
_entity.pdbx_description
1 polymer ?
#
loop_
_entity_poly.entity_id
_entity_poly.type
_entity_poly.pdbx_seq_one_letter_code
_entity_poly.pdbx_strand_id
1 'polypeptide(L)'
;MKKNILFLLVICLVASCATKTKKPEQRSKLLKGFSTYYNTLFNAKDALNSEFTNRDKGHKDNFYAPYISILTFEEQPLGSDLGQSTAFAENSMKMAEVANKPSGRGNSGIPNIPGMPGQNQNNNAPGGQNGDQGPTKGATTLEIAEAKALKAINKYSVTRNGEEKNKQIFDAYIILAQSRIYQNKPLQALDALNYVFTHMKDDKRVPLARIYQGVAFDKIKDYHRAHETFAKLKGENINKSYAKLLSIYYSESLLDAGKKEEAAKELDVAFDLNSDRKLKSRIAYLRGQVAENLGQNDKARESYTAAYKYANDFEFEVKSQIAIAKTFNGKGDYNGAKSYLEGISKKGTYASRKNEFYYALGLMANKAGKKDEAQDFFRKSLFEKVSDPQIRGLAYYEIGKSYLEKNDYIGAGAYYDSALVVMTYEPSKILLKDQSEYIKKISKNYYLIKKNDSILSLAKMNDSQRTDFFAKYITKLKAKEEKEELERKRAERSKGFDTGDYNANSLFAKSGNSFEDFGVTTKGFYFSNIGTVSKGTSSFKQIWGERGLSDNWRYSKKMASIEDLKNEALGVTSAPNPRRFEPAFYIEQIPTDQGKLSQLKKDRDTASLGLGIMYQNYFTNTPLATKTLYDLVDVKPEEKVMLQALYEIFAMNYEKNPQISERAKQILLTDYPYTSYAEFARNPKNNSFVKSTEEVENEYKKAYALYESEKFGESIQVIDQVLQKYPKDALVPKLNLLNAFNAGKSSGKEVMILQLEQIALNYSKTPEGIRAKEMLNYLKSDLSFQATDNKGNTIPQQPGMPNQPNQNQQLNNNSQMMNNSPQKPGEANNSQILDPSYQQGQKPNNNQQQAPKKPNNSNAPAKPQ
;
A
#
# COMPACT_ATOMS: atom_id res chain seq x y z
N MET A 1 -46.65 -60.50 -8.66
CA MET A 1 -47.41 -59.34 -8.12
C MET A 1 -48.34 -59.73 -6.97
N LYS A 2 -49.48 -60.44 -7.17
CA LYS A 2 -50.49 -60.69 -6.10
C LYS A 2 -49.91 -61.23 -4.78
N LYS A 3 -48.98 -62.20 -4.79
CA LYS A 3 -48.31 -62.70 -3.56
C LYS A 3 -47.55 -61.60 -2.80
N ASN A 4 -46.81 -60.73 -3.49
CA ASN A 4 -46.06 -59.63 -2.87
C ASN A 4 -46.98 -58.58 -2.24
N ILE A 5 -48.13 -58.29 -2.88
CA ILE A 5 -49.16 -57.39 -2.33
C ILE A 5 -49.78 -58.00 -1.08
N LEU A 6 -50.07 -59.30 -1.09
CA LEU A 6 -50.57 -60.02 0.09
C LEU A 6 -49.53 -59.99 1.24
N PHE A 7 -48.24 -60.17 0.93
CA PHE A 7 -47.15 -60.11 1.92
C PHE A 7 -47.00 -58.71 2.51
N LEU A 8 -47.15 -57.65 1.70
CA LEU A 8 -47.20 -56.25 2.17
C LEU A 8 -48.41 -55.99 3.07
N LEU A 9 -49.60 -56.49 2.71
CA LEU A 9 -50.81 -56.37 3.54
C LEU A 9 -50.66 -57.12 4.87
N VAL A 10 -50.06 -58.32 4.87
CA VAL A 10 -49.76 -59.08 6.10
C VAL A 10 -48.72 -58.34 6.95
N ILE A 11 -47.67 -57.75 6.37
CA ILE A 11 -46.72 -56.90 7.10
C ILE A 11 -47.43 -55.68 7.72
N CYS A 12 -48.34 -55.02 6.99
CA CYS A 12 -49.12 -53.90 7.52
C CYS A 12 -50.06 -54.31 8.67
N LEU A 13 -50.70 -55.49 8.57
CA LEU A 13 -51.56 -56.06 9.62
C LEU A 13 -50.76 -56.48 10.86
N VAL A 14 -49.60 -57.13 10.68
CA VAL A 14 -48.72 -57.47 11.80
C VAL A 14 -48.14 -56.20 12.43
N ALA A 15 -47.80 -55.17 11.64
CA ALA A 15 -47.29 -53.90 12.14
C ALA A 15 -48.35 -53.07 12.89
N SER A 16 -49.64 -53.17 12.55
CA SER A 16 -50.72 -52.51 13.31
C SER A 16 -51.03 -53.27 14.60
N CYS A 17 -51.15 -54.61 14.54
CA CYS A 17 -51.41 -55.45 15.71
C CYS A 17 -50.24 -55.51 16.71
N ALA A 18 -48.99 -55.41 16.25
CA ALA A 18 -47.80 -55.41 17.11
C ALA A 18 -47.55 -54.08 17.86
N THR A 19 -48.52 -53.14 17.87
CA THR A 19 -48.38 -51.86 18.55
C THR A 19 -48.51 -51.96 20.08
N LYS A 20 -47.46 -52.50 20.74
CA LYS A 20 -47.16 -52.11 22.14
C LYS A 20 -47.27 -50.59 22.22
N THR A 21 -48.17 -50.10 23.06
CA THR A 21 -48.56 -48.68 23.12
C THR A 21 -47.43 -47.82 23.66
N LYS A 22 -46.51 -47.42 22.76
CA LYS A 22 -45.50 -46.41 23.02
C LYS A 22 -46.19 -45.19 23.66
N LYS A 23 -45.85 -44.91 24.92
CA LYS A 23 -46.48 -43.88 25.77
C LYS A 23 -46.69 -42.60 24.96
N PRO A 24 -47.81 -41.85 25.13
CA PRO A 24 -48.18 -40.74 24.24
C PRO A 24 -47.06 -39.71 24.04
N GLU A 25 -46.20 -39.51 25.06
CA GLU A 25 -44.96 -38.74 24.98
C GLU A 25 -44.04 -39.12 23.80
N GLN A 26 -43.87 -40.41 23.50
CA GLN A 26 -43.01 -40.90 22.41
C GLN A 26 -43.61 -40.64 21.03
N ARG A 27 -44.93 -40.77 20.87
CA ARG A 27 -45.64 -40.37 19.63
C ARG A 27 -45.54 -38.87 19.42
N SER A 28 -45.72 -38.07 20.48
CA SER A 28 -45.58 -36.61 20.44
C SER A 28 -44.18 -36.17 20.03
N LYS A 29 -43.12 -36.78 20.58
CA LYS A 29 -41.72 -36.46 20.21
C LYS A 29 -41.41 -36.69 18.73
N LEU A 30 -41.86 -37.81 18.15
CA LEU A 30 -41.65 -38.10 16.73
C LEU A 30 -42.41 -37.11 15.82
N LEU A 31 -43.69 -36.87 16.11
CA LEU A 31 -44.52 -35.94 15.33
C LEU A 31 -44.03 -34.49 15.42
N LYS A 32 -43.58 -34.04 16.61
CA LYS A 32 -42.95 -32.72 16.79
C LYS A 32 -41.62 -32.62 16.04
N GLY A 33 -40.75 -33.62 16.12
CA GLY A 33 -39.49 -33.64 15.37
C GLY A 33 -39.69 -33.56 13.86
N PHE A 34 -40.57 -34.41 13.30
CA PHE A 34 -40.96 -34.37 11.89
C PHE A 34 -41.52 -32.98 11.50
N SER A 35 -42.41 -32.43 12.33
CA SER A 35 -42.97 -31.10 12.14
C SER A 35 -41.95 -29.96 12.27
N THR A 36 -40.88 -30.13 13.04
CA THR A 36 -39.78 -29.16 13.16
C THR A 36 -38.99 -29.10 11.86
N TYR A 37 -38.68 -30.29 11.32
CA TYR A 37 -37.91 -30.45 10.09
C TYR A 37 -38.65 -29.84 8.89
N TYR A 38 -39.80 -30.42 8.52
CA TYR A 38 -40.45 -30.11 7.24
C TYR A 38 -41.17 -28.76 7.20
N ASN A 39 -41.68 -28.23 8.32
CA ASN A 39 -42.39 -26.94 8.31
C ASN A 39 -41.47 -25.71 8.40
N THR A 40 -40.24 -25.86 8.94
CA THR A 40 -39.40 -24.71 9.31
C THR A 40 -37.91 -24.93 9.06
N LEU A 41 -37.33 -26.02 9.58
CA LEU A 41 -35.87 -26.18 9.61
C LEU A 41 -35.29 -26.51 8.24
N PHE A 42 -36.00 -27.30 7.41
CA PHE A 42 -35.64 -27.54 6.01
C PHE A 42 -35.46 -26.21 5.26
N ASN A 43 -36.45 -25.33 5.36
CA ASN A 43 -36.43 -24.00 4.74
C ASN A 43 -35.33 -23.08 5.30
N ALA A 44 -34.82 -23.33 6.50
CA ALA A 44 -33.69 -22.60 7.10
C ALA A 44 -32.35 -23.12 6.57
N LYS A 45 -32.20 -24.45 6.52
CA LYS A 45 -31.03 -25.15 5.95
C LYS A 45 -30.86 -24.83 4.47
N ASP A 46 -31.95 -24.82 3.71
CA ASP A 46 -32.00 -24.48 2.29
C ASP A 46 -31.62 -23.01 2.01
N ALA A 47 -32.05 -22.08 2.88
CA ALA A 47 -31.64 -20.67 2.79
C ALA A 47 -30.13 -20.49 3.09
N LEU A 48 -29.61 -21.16 4.12
CA LEU A 48 -28.18 -21.11 4.46
C LEU A 48 -27.31 -21.76 3.36
N ASN A 49 -27.76 -22.91 2.81
CA ASN A 49 -27.15 -23.53 1.63
C ASN A 49 -27.15 -22.58 0.42
N SER A 50 -28.28 -21.94 0.13
CA SER A 50 -28.40 -21.02 -1.01
C SER A 50 -27.44 -19.83 -0.87
N GLU A 51 -27.29 -19.27 0.34
CA GLU A 51 -26.25 -18.26 0.60
C GLU A 51 -24.85 -18.83 0.35
N PHE A 52 -24.54 -20.02 0.87
CA PHE A 52 -23.22 -20.62 0.74
C PHE A 52 -22.86 -20.93 -0.72
N THR A 53 -23.78 -21.50 -1.49
CA THR A 53 -23.65 -21.70 -2.94
C THR A 53 -23.47 -20.38 -3.70
N ASN A 54 -24.26 -19.35 -3.37
CA ASN A 54 -24.12 -18.05 -4.03
C ASN A 54 -22.78 -17.37 -3.69
N ARG A 55 -22.28 -17.55 -2.47
CA ARG A 55 -20.97 -17.05 -2.05
C ARG A 55 -19.81 -17.84 -2.63
N ASP A 56 -19.89 -19.18 -2.77
CA ASP A 56 -18.85 -19.98 -3.44
C ASP A 56 -18.77 -19.65 -4.95
N LYS A 57 -19.91 -19.58 -5.64
CA LYS A 57 -19.99 -19.12 -7.05
C LYS A 57 -19.47 -17.69 -7.26
N GLY A 58 -19.57 -16.84 -6.24
CA GLY A 58 -19.00 -15.49 -6.23
C GLY A 58 -17.55 -15.42 -5.71
N HIS A 59 -17.03 -16.49 -5.11
CA HIS A 59 -15.72 -16.51 -4.46
C HIS A 59 -14.60 -16.49 -5.50
N LYS A 60 -13.54 -15.75 -5.19
CA LYS A 60 -12.30 -15.74 -5.98
C LYS A 60 -11.13 -15.70 -5.03
N ASP A 61 -10.28 -16.72 -5.11
CA ASP A 61 -9.13 -16.82 -4.23
C ASP A 61 -8.10 -15.74 -4.51
N ASN A 62 -7.71 -15.05 -3.43
CA ASN A 62 -6.65 -14.07 -3.49
C ASN A 62 -5.30 -14.74 -3.20
N PHE A 63 -4.70 -15.33 -4.23
CA PHE A 63 -3.36 -15.95 -4.18
C PHE A 63 -2.20 -14.96 -3.88
N TYR A 64 -2.52 -13.68 -3.63
CA TYR A 64 -1.58 -12.64 -3.19
C TYR A 64 -1.74 -12.26 -1.71
N ALA A 65 -2.82 -12.70 -1.06
CA ALA A 65 -2.91 -12.66 0.39
C ALA A 65 -1.82 -13.57 1.00
N PRO A 66 -1.30 -13.26 2.21
CA PRO A 66 -0.34 -14.12 2.90
C PRO A 66 -0.81 -15.57 3.05
N TYR A 67 -2.13 -15.75 3.22
CA TYR A 67 -2.83 -17.00 3.43
C TYR A 67 -4.16 -16.99 2.65
N ILE A 68 -4.49 -18.07 1.95
CA ILE A 68 -5.85 -18.31 1.46
C ILE A 68 -6.71 -18.95 2.56
N SER A 69 -8.03 -18.75 2.51
CA SER A 69 -8.96 -19.55 3.33
C SER A 69 -9.08 -20.96 2.76
N ILE A 70 -9.03 -21.99 3.61
CA ILE A 70 -9.25 -23.38 3.18
C ILE A 70 -10.71 -23.57 2.83
N LEU A 71 -11.63 -23.30 3.77
CA LEU A 71 -13.05 -23.55 3.56
C LEU A 71 -13.65 -22.43 2.72
N THR A 72 -14.12 -22.78 1.52
CA THR A 72 -15.15 -21.96 0.89
C THR A 72 -16.49 -22.12 1.61
N PHE A 73 -17.53 -21.41 1.17
CA PHE A 73 -18.82 -21.44 1.84
C PHE A 73 -19.58 -22.77 1.62
N GLU A 74 -19.51 -23.39 0.44
CA GLU A 74 -20.14 -24.71 0.20
C GLU A 74 -19.45 -25.86 0.96
N GLU A 75 -18.18 -25.69 1.32
CA GLU A 75 -17.37 -26.72 2.00
C GLU A 75 -17.67 -26.82 3.52
N GLN A 76 -18.59 -25.98 4.02
CA GLN A 76 -19.03 -25.96 5.41
C GLN A 76 -19.97 -27.13 5.75
N PRO A 77 -19.55 -28.10 6.60
CA PRO A 77 -20.39 -29.25 6.91
C PRO A 77 -21.54 -28.87 7.85
N LEU A 78 -22.76 -28.95 7.33
CA LEU A 78 -23.97 -28.81 8.13
C LEU A 78 -24.15 -29.97 9.13
N GLY A 79 -24.75 -29.65 10.27
CA GLY A 79 -24.98 -30.60 11.35
C GLY A 79 -25.89 -31.78 10.96
N SER A 80 -25.59 -32.93 11.58
CA SER A 80 -26.24 -34.24 11.48
C SER A 80 -26.08 -35.00 10.15
N ASP A 81 -25.87 -36.32 10.28
CA ASP A 81 -25.83 -37.29 9.17
C ASP A 81 -27.21 -37.41 8.49
N LEU A 82 -27.45 -36.57 7.48
CA LEU A 82 -28.36 -36.89 6.38
C LEU A 82 -27.82 -36.28 5.10
N GLY A 83 -27.08 -37.08 4.34
CA GLY A 83 -26.48 -36.65 3.09
C GLY A 83 -27.53 -36.36 2.02
N GLN A 84 -27.36 -35.25 1.33
CA GLN A 84 -27.88 -35.06 -0.02
C GLN A 84 -26.68 -34.75 -0.91
N SER A 85 -26.57 -35.45 -2.04
CA SER A 85 -25.49 -35.28 -3.00
C SER A 85 -25.60 -33.93 -3.72
N THR A 86 -24.52 -33.52 -4.38
CA THR A 86 -24.50 -32.36 -5.30
C THR A 86 -25.67 -32.40 -6.29
N ALA A 87 -26.00 -33.58 -6.81
CA ALA A 87 -27.15 -33.80 -7.70
C ALA A 87 -28.52 -33.41 -7.11
N PHE A 88 -28.69 -33.38 -5.78
CA PHE A 88 -29.91 -32.87 -5.15
C PHE A 88 -29.95 -31.34 -5.12
N ALA A 89 -28.80 -30.67 -4.89
CA ALA A 89 -28.68 -29.22 -4.99
C ALA A 89 -28.83 -28.74 -6.45
N GLU A 90 -28.31 -29.48 -7.43
CA GLU A 90 -28.55 -29.20 -8.84
C GLU A 90 -30.04 -29.33 -9.22
N ASN A 91 -30.74 -30.32 -8.67
CA ASN A 91 -32.17 -30.51 -8.93
C ASN A 91 -33.05 -29.45 -8.23
N SER A 92 -32.70 -28.96 -7.04
CA SER A 92 -33.40 -27.82 -6.44
C SER A 92 -33.13 -26.51 -7.21
N MET A 93 -31.92 -26.30 -7.72
CA MET A 93 -31.61 -25.18 -8.61
C MET A 93 -32.45 -25.21 -9.91
N LYS A 94 -32.59 -26.38 -10.56
CA LYS A 94 -33.45 -26.52 -11.75
C LYS A 94 -34.93 -26.22 -11.46
N MET A 95 -35.44 -26.62 -10.30
CA MET A 95 -36.80 -26.25 -9.87
C MET A 95 -36.95 -24.75 -9.61
N ALA A 96 -35.90 -24.09 -9.08
CA ALA A 96 -35.87 -22.65 -8.87
C ALA A 96 -35.73 -21.83 -10.17
N GLU A 97 -35.03 -22.35 -11.21
CA GLU A 97 -35.02 -21.76 -12.55
C GLU A 97 -36.39 -21.82 -13.22
N VAL A 98 -37.12 -22.93 -13.08
CA VAL A 98 -38.49 -23.07 -13.59
C VAL A 98 -39.43 -22.06 -12.93
N ALA A 99 -39.24 -21.76 -11.65
CA ALA A 99 -40.03 -20.76 -10.92
C ALA A 99 -39.71 -19.29 -11.28
N ASN A 100 -38.55 -19.01 -11.89
CA ASN A 100 -38.07 -17.65 -12.19
C ASN A 100 -38.19 -17.23 -13.67
N LYS A 101 -38.89 -17.99 -14.52
CA LYS A 101 -39.21 -17.55 -15.89
C LYS A 101 -40.35 -16.52 -15.90
N PRO A 102 -40.19 -15.35 -16.54
CA PRO A 102 -41.28 -14.38 -16.68
C PRO A 102 -42.33 -14.89 -17.68
N SER A 103 -43.45 -15.42 -17.17
CA SER A 103 -44.57 -15.92 -17.98
C SER A 103 -45.43 -14.77 -18.52
N GLY A 104 -45.32 -14.48 -19.82
CA GLY A 104 -46.13 -13.45 -20.48
C GLY A 104 -47.47 -13.97 -21.02
N ARG A 105 -48.53 -13.16 -20.83
CA ARG A 105 -49.91 -13.28 -21.35
C ARG A 105 -50.80 -14.38 -20.75
N GLY A 106 -52.06 -14.02 -20.46
CA GLY A 106 -53.15 -14.94 -20.11
C GLY A 106 -54.17 -14.30 -19.15
N ASN A 107 -55.24 -13.68 -19.67
CA ASN A 107 -56.31 -13.11 -18.85
C ASN A 107 -57.43 -14.14 -18.58
N SER A 108 -57.82 -14.37 -17.32
CA SER A 108 -59.25 -14.48 -16.90
C SER A 108 -59.48 -14.88 -15.42
N GLY A 109 -60.07 -13.96 -14.64
CA GLY A 109 -61.28 -14.22 -13.86
C GLY A 109 -61.23 -14.76 -12.40
N ILE A 110 -62.41 -14.62 -11.76
CA ILE A 110 -62.91 -15.21 -10.49
C ILE A 110 -62.19 -14.75 -9.17
N PRO A 111 -62.85 -14.72 -7.99
CA PRO A 111 -63.66 -13.55 -7.62
C PRO A 111 -63.36 -12.93 -6.23
N ASN A 112 -64.07 -11.83 -5.95
CA ASN A 112 -64.05 -11.06 -4.70
C ASN A 112 -64.74 -11.77 -3.51
N ILE A 113 -64.17 -11.69 -2.29
CA ILE A 113 -64.85 -11.94 -1.00
C ILE A 113 -64.40 -10.85 0.01
N PRO A 114 -65.29 -10.31 0.89
CA PRO A 114 -65.11 -8.98 1.47
C PRO A 114 -64.36 -8.93 2.81
N GLY A 115 -63.89 -7.73 3.18
CA GLY A 115 -63.27 -7.44 4.48
C GLY A 115 -64.23 -6.83 5.53
N MET A 116 -63.67 -6.35 6.63
CA MET A 116 -64.35 -5.58 7.68
C MET A 116 -63.37 -4.54 8.31
N PRO A 117 -63.81 -3.56 9.12
CA PRO A 117 -63.44 -2.16 8.87
C PRO A 117 -62.51 -1.52 9.92
N GLY A 118 -61.91 -0.39 9.56
CA GLY A 118 -61.07 0.43 10.44
C GLY A 118 -61.81 1.59 11.11
N GLN A 119 -61.07 2.49 11.78
CA GLN A 119 -61.63 3.69 12.39
C GLN A 119 -60.65 4.89 12.35
N ASN A 120 -61.22 6.08 12.09
CA ASN A 120 -60.64 7.43 12.13
C ASN A 120 -59.75 7.71 13.39
N GLN A 121 -58.84 8.72 13.43
CA GLN A 121 -59.15 10.15 13.25
C GLN A 121 -57.92 11.10 13.20
N ASN A 122 -58.00 12.11 12.31
CA ASN A 122 -57.52 13.52 12.35
C ASN A 122 -56.19 14.03 13.00
N ASN A 123 -55.45 14.79 12.15
CA ASN A 123 -54.98 16.19 12.33
C ASN A 123 -53.53 16.56 12.76
N ASN A 124 -52.96 17.44 11.91
CA ASN A 124 -52.06 18.59 12.16
C ASN A 124 -50.67 18.42 12.81
N ALA A 125 -49.61 18.45 11.97
CA ALA A 125 -48.45 19.36 12.08
C ALA A 125 -47.64 19.39 10.74
N PRO A 126 -46.82 20.41 10.44
CA PRO A 126 -46.39 20.69 9.06
C PRO A 126 -44.91 20.39 8.72
N GLY A 127 -44.67 20.10 7.43
CA GLY A 127 -43.43 20.43 6.71
C GLY A 127 -42.22 19.49 6.88
N GLY A 128 -41.82 18.81 5.80
CA GLY A 128 -40.59 18.02 5.78
C GLY A 128 -40.34 17.26 4.47
N GLN A 129 -39.60 17.89 3.56
CA GLN A 129 -38.82 17.36 2.41
C GLN A 129 -39.20 15.99 1.78
N ASN A 130 -39.35 15.97 0.46
CA ASN A 130 -39.37 14.74 -0.34
C ASN A 130 -38.04 13.96 -0.20
N GLY A 131 -38.04 12.95 0.67
CA GLY A 131 -36.97 11.96 0.74
C GLY A 131 -37.13 10.91 -0.36
N ASP A 132 -36.15 10.83 -1.27
CA ASP A 132 -36.11 9.83 -2.34
C ASP A 132 -36.04 8.40 -1.74
N GLN A 133 -37.12 7.63 -1.89
CA GLN A 133 -37.21 6.28 -1.33
C GLN A 133 -36.47 5.28 -2.22
N GLY A 134 -35.15 5.19 -2.03
CA GLY A 134 -34.34 4.08 -2.53
C GLY A 134 -34.97 2.73 -2.16
N PRO A 135 -34.90 1.72 -3.04
CA PRO A 135 -35.73 0.52 -2.95
C PRO A 135 -35.55 -0.23 -1.63
N THR A 136 -36.67 -0.55 -0.99
CA THR A 136 -36.69 -1.29 0.28
C THR A 136 -35.96 -2.63 0.15
N LYS A 137 -34.76 -2.71 0.74
CA LYS A 137 -33.97 -3.94 0.78
C LYS A 137 -34.76 -5.03 1.51
N GLY A 138 -35.11 -6.08 0.77
CA GLY A 138 -35.60 -7.32 1.37
C GLY A 138 -34.53 -7.97 2.26
N ALA A 139 -34.97 -8.75 3.24
CA ALA A 139 -34.08 -9.46 4.15
C ALA A 139 -33.11 -10.38 3.39
N THR A 140 -31.86 -10.40 3.82
CA THR A 140 -30.81 -11.25 3.23
C THR A 140 -31.09 -12.74 3.50
N THR A 141 -30.47 -13.61 2.70
CA THR A 141 -30.61 -15.07 2.86
C THR A 141 -30.20 -15.56 4.24
N LEU A 142 -29.21 -14.92 4.88
CA LEU A 142 -28.79 -15.22 6.26
C LEU A 142 -29.78 -14.73 7.32
N GLU A 143 -30.39 -13.56 7.15
CA GLU A 143 -31.47 -13.09 8.04
C GLU A 143 -32.71 -13.98 7.91
N ILE A 144 -32.99 -14.47 6.70
CA ILE A 144 -34.03 -15.48 6.45
C ILE A 144 -33.69 -16.81 7.12
N ALA A 145 -32.43 -17.26 7.08
CA ALA A 145 -31.99 -18.48 7.77
C ALA A 145 -32.08 -18.33 9.30
N GLU A 146 -31.59 -17.21 9.87
CA GLU A 146 -31.71 -16.84 11.28
C GLU A 146 -33.18 -16.79 11.73
N ALA A 147 -34.05 -16.08 11.00
CA ALA A 147 -35.47 -15.94 11.34
C ALA A 147 -36.21 -17.30 11.27
N LYS A 148 -35.91 -18.15 10.28
CA LYS A 148 -36.49 -19.50 10.18
C LYS A 148 -35.97 -20.44 11.28
N ALA A 149 -34.70 -20.32 11.67
CA ALA A 149 -34.13 -21.07 12.80
C ALA A 149 -34.77 -20.66 14.14
N LEU A 150 -34.89 -19.35 14.41
CA LEU A 150 -35.60 -18.81 15.57
C LEU A 150 -37.07 -19.25 15.58
N LYS A 151 -37.75 -19.27 14.42
CA LYS A 151 -39.13 -19.78 14.30
C LYS A 151 -39.24 -21.29 14.58
N ALA A 152 -38.22 -22.08 14.22
CA ALA A 152 -38.16 -23.50 14.55
C ALA A 152 -37.97 -23.72 16.06
N ILE A 153 -37.07 -22.96 16.68
CA ILE A 153 -36.82 -22.97 18.13
C ILE A 153 -38.10 -22.60 18.90
N ASN A 154 -38.65 -21.41 18.64
CA ASN A 154 -39.80 -20.86 19.36
C ASN A 154 -41.07 -21.73 19.24
N LYS A 155 -41.26 -22.44 18.13
CA LYS A 155 -42.46 -23.25 17.89
C LYS A 155 -42.32 -24.72 18.32
N TYR A 156 -41.11 -25.26 18.37
CA TYR A 156 -40.90 -26.70 18.54
C TYR A 156 -39.90 -27.11 19.65
N SER A 157 -39.33 -26.17 20.41
CA SER A 157 -38.59 -26.47 21.63
C SER A 157 -39.49 -27.19 22.66
N VAL A 158 -38.94 -28.19 23.36
CA VAL A 158 -39.62 -28.96 24.41
C VAL A 158 -38.65 -29.27 25.55
N THR A 159 -38.24 -28.25 26.29
CA THR A 159 -37.46 -28.40 27.52
C THR A 159 -38.30 -29.08 28.61
N ARG A 160 -37.74 -30.13 29.25
CA ARG A 160 -38.32 -30.81 30.41
C ARG A 160 -37.20 -31.23 31.37
N ASN A 161 -37.33 -30.87 32.65
CA ASN A 161 -36.30 -31.06 33.68
C ASN A 161 -34.95 -30.43 33.27
N GLY A 162 -34.98 -29.22 32.70
CA GLY A 162 -33.78 -28.51 32.23
C GLY A 162 -33.18 -28.98 30.91
N GLU A 163 -33.63 -30.09 30.33
CA GLU A 163 -33.10 -30.65 29.07
C GLU A 163 -34.09 -30.52 27.91
N GLU A 164 -33.61 -30.13 26.73
CA GLU A 164 -34.38 -30.14 25.48
C GLU A 164 -34.63 -31.58 25.01
N LYS A 165 -35.90 -31.92 24.74
CA LYS A 165 -36.32 -33.28 24.36
C LYS A 165 -36.59 -33.44 22.85
N ASN A 166 -36.55 -32.37 22.06
CA ASN A 166 -36.62 -32.38 20.61
C ASN A 166 -35.23 -32.25 19.98
N LYS A 167 -34.65 -33.36 19.50
CA LYS A 167 -33.28 -33.39 18.96
C LYS A 167 -33.06 -32.52 17.70
N GLN A 168 -34.12 -32.12 16.99
CA GLN A 168 -34.02 -31.24 15.82
C GLN A 168 -33.72 -29.77 16.19
N ILE A 169 -33.90 -29.40 17.47
CA ILE A 169 -33.58 -28.07 17.98
C ILE A 169 -32.07 -27.82 17.98
N PHE A 170 -31.25 -28.87 18.14
CA PHE A 170 -29.80 -28.78 18.00
C PHE A 170 -29.41 -28.16 16.65
N ASP A 171 -29.98 -28.68 15.56
CA ASP A 171 -29.65 -28.25 14.20
C ASP A 171 -30.17 -26.84 13.90
N ALA A 172 -31.28 -26.44 14.54
CA ALA A 172 -31.75 -25.06 14.50
C ALA A 172 -30.77 -24.10 15.20
N TYR A 173 -30.21 -24.47 16.35
CA TYR A 173 -29.18 -23.67 17.04
C TYR A 173 -27.85 -23.63 16.29
N ILE A 174 -27.44 -24.70 15.61
CA ILE A 174 -26.26 -24.67 14.72
C ILE A 174 -26.48 -23.72 13.54
N ILE A 175 -27.63 -23.81 12.84
CA ILE A 175 -27.96 -22.90 11.73
C ILE A 175 -28.04 -21.46 12.23
N LEU A 176 -28.58 -21.21 13.42
CA LEU A 176 -28.61 -19.87 14.04
C LEU A 176 -27.19 -19.34 14.33
N ALA A 177 -26.32 -20.17 14.93
CA ALA A 177 -24.95 -19.79 15.23
C ALA A 177 -24.12 -19.53 13.95
N GLN A 178 -24.19 -20.41 12.96
CA GLN A 178 -23.58 -20.23 11.64
C GLN A 178 -24.08 -18.94 10.98
N SER A 179 -25.40 -18.74 10.89
CA SER A 179 -26.01 -17.56 10.27
C SER A 179 -25.57 -16.26 10.96
N ARG A 180 -25.36 -16.29 12.29
CA ARG A 180 -24.84 -15.15 13.06
C ARG A 180 -23.36 -14.91 12.82
N ILE A 181 -22.52 -15.95 12.80
CA ILE A 181 -21.09 -15.84 12.47
C ILE A 181 -20.92 -15.21 11.08
N TYR A 182 -21.64 -15.68 10.05
CA TYR A 182 -21.55 -15.15 8.69
C TYR A 182 -22.24 -13.79 8.45
N GLN A 183 -22.98 -13.28 9.44
CA GLN A 183 -23.47 -11.90 9.54
C GLN A 183 -22.57 -10.99 10.40
N ASN A 184 -21.40 -11.46 10.84
CA ASN A 184 -20.52 -10.76 11.78
C ASN A 184 -21.18 -10.42 13.13
N LYS A 185 -22.02 -11.34 13.64
CA LYS A 185 -22.68 -11.30 14.96
C LYS A 185 -22.12 -12.38 15.93
N PRO A 186 -20.79 -12.54 16.11
CA PRO A 186 -20.22 -13.69 16.82
C PRO A 186 -20.64 -13.80 18.30
N LEU A 187 -20.83 -12.68 19.02
CA LEU A 187 -21.34 -12.71 20.40
C LEU A 187 -22.73 -13.35 20.48
N GLN A 188 -23.65 -12.94 19.59
CA GLN A 188 -24.99 -13.52 19.50
C GLN A 188 -24.98 -14.99 19.04
N ALA A 189 -23.89 -15.45 18.39
CA ALA A 189 -23.67 -16.86 18.09
C ALA A 189 -23.23 -17.64 19.33
N LEU A 190 -22.35 -17.07 20.17
CA LEU A 190 -21.98 -17.64 21.48
C LEU A 190 -23.21 -17.78 22.39
N ASP A 191 -24.09 -16.77 22.44
CA ASP A 191 -25.35 -16.82 23.20
C ASP A 191 -26.26 -17.96 22.74
N ALA A 192 -26.36 -18.15 21.41
CA ALA A 192 -27.13 -19.25 20.81
C ALA A 192 -26.52 -20.63 21.13
N LEU A 193 -25.19 -20.76 21.05
CA LEU A 193 -24.47 -22.00 21.37
C LEU A 193 -24.55 -22.34 22.87
N ASN A 194 -24.67 -21.34 23.76
CA ASN A 194 -24.81 -21.56 25.19
C ASN A 194 -26.06 -22.41 25.53
N TYR A 195 -27.19 -22.20 24.84
CA TYR A 195 -28.39 -23.04 24.99
C TYR A 195 -28.10 -24.53 24.70
N VAL A 196 -27.26 -24.81 23.71
CA VAL A 196 -26.85 -26.19 23.37
C VAL A 196 -26.03 -26.79 24.50
N PHE A 197 -25.12 -26.03 25.11
CA PHE A 197 -24.30 -26.51 26.23
C PHE A 197 -25.08 -26.68 27.54
N THR A 198 -26.11 -25.87 27.80
CA THR A 198 -26.95 -25.99 29.01
C THR A 198 -28.06 -27.04 28.87
N HIS A 199 -28.76 -27.08 27.73
CA HIS A 199 -29.98 -27.88 27.56
C HIS A 199 -29.81 -29.11 26.66
N MET A 200 -28.69 -29.26 25.96
CA MET A 200 -28.41 -30.37 25.03
C MET A 200 -27.05 -31.06 25.29
N LYS A 201 -26.48 -30.92 26.49
CA LYS A 201 -25.14 -31.38 26.90
C LYS A 201 -24.82 -32.85 26.52
N ASP A 202 -25.81 -33.73 26.52
CA ASP A 202 -25.66 -35.18 26.24
C ASP A 202 -25.93 -35.56 24.77
N ASP A 203 -26.12 -34.58 23.86
CA ASP A 203 -26.23 -34.86 22.43
C ASP A 203 -24.84 -35.13 21.82
N LYS A 204 -24.71 -36.25 21.09
CA LYS A 204 -23.45 -36.68 20.46
C LYS A 204 -22.87 -35.67 19.45
N ARG A 205 -23.64 -34.65 19.07
CA ARG A 205 -23.20 -33.56 18.17
C ARG A 205 -22.60 -32.36 18.91
N VAL A 206 -22.61 -32.29 20.25
CA VAL A 206 -22.01 -31.19 21.04
C VAL A 206 -20.59 -30.79 20.60
N PRO A 207 -19.68 -31.69 20.17
CA PRO A 207 -18.41 -31.31 19.56
C PRO A 207 -18.52 -30.32 18.38
N LEU A 208 -19.55 -30.42 17.54
CA LEU A 208 -19.79 -29.46 16.45
C LEU A 208 -20.16 -28.06 16.98
N ALA A 209 -20.95 -28.01 18.05
CA ALA A 209 -21.28 -26.74 18.73
C ALA A 209 -20.03 -26.12 19.38
N ARG A 210 -19.12 -26.94 19.93
CA ARG A 210 -17.82 -26.49 20.43
C ARG A 210 -16.89 -25.99 19.32
N ILE A 211 -16.87 -26.61 18.14
CA ILE A 211 -16.11 -26.08 16.99
C ILE A 211 -16.62 -24.68 16.63
N TYR A 212 -17.93 -24.50 16.46
CA TYR A 212 -18.48 -23.17 16.15
C TYR A 212 -18.35 -22.17 17.31
N GLN A 213 -18.22 -22.62 18.56
CA GLN A 213 -17.85 -21.77 19.69
C GLN A 213 -16.41 -21.26 19.56
N GLY A 214 -15.47 -22.13 19.21
CA GLY A 214 -14.08 -21.74 18.91
C GLY A 214 -13.99 -20.74 17.77
N VAL A 215 -14.73 -20.95 16.68
CA VAL A 215 -14.83 -20.01 15.54
C VAL A 215 -15.44 -18.66 15.96
N ALA A 216 -16.43 -18.65 16.84
CA ALA A 216 -17.02 -17.42 17.34
C ALA A 216 -16.08 -16.63 18.29
N PHE A 217 -15.27 -17.32 19.11
CA PHE A 217 -14.20 -16.70 19.89
C PHE A 217 -13.09 -16.14 19.00
N ASP A 218 -12.65 -16.90 18.00
CA ASP A 218 -11.68 -16.49 17.00
C ASP A 218 -12.12 -15.21 16.25
N LYS A 219 -13.39 -15.11 15.87
CA LYS A 219 -13.94 -13.93 15.17
C LYS A 219 -14.12 -12.70 16.05
N ILE A 220 -14.04 -12.82 17.39
CA ILE A 220 -13.84 -11.67 18.31
C ILE A 220 -12.37 -11.48 18.72
N LYS A 221 -11.44 -12.20 18.07
CA LYS A 221 -9.99 -12.21 18.35
C LYS A 221 -9.60 -12.71 19.74
N ASP A 222 -10.47 -13.48 20.39
CA ASP A 222 -10.15 -14.20 21.62
C ASP A 222 -9.49 -15.53 21.29
N TYR A 223 -8.26 -15.43 20.78
CA TYR A 223 -7.47 -16.59 20.35
C TYR A 223 -7.19 -17.54 21.52
N HIS A 224 -7.11 -17.05 22.76
CA HIS A 224 -6.97 -17.89 23.95
C HIS A 224 -8.16 -18.84 24.11
N ARG A 225 -9.39 -18.32 24.21
CA ARG A 225 -10.59 -19.17 24.36
C ARG A 225 -10.89 -19.98 23.10
N ALA A 226 -10.54 -19.48 21.91
CA ALA A 226 -10.62 -20.25 20.67
C ALA A 226 -9.71 -21.50 20.71
N HIS A 227 -8.41 -21.31 20.94
CA HIS A 227 -7.42 -22.39 20.96
C HIS A 227 -7.65 -23.36 22.12
N GLU A 228 -8.05 -22.86 23.30
CA GLU A 228 -8.45 -23.72 24.43
C GLU A 228 -9.64 -24.61 24.07
N THR A 229 -10.64 -24.07 23.36
CA THR A 229 -11.82 -24.84 22.91
C THR A 229 -11.44 -25.89 21.86
N PHE A 230 -10.61 -25.52 20.88
CA PHE A 230 -10.15 -26.45 19.84
C PHE A 230 -9.22 -27.55 20.39
N ALA A 231 -8.29 -27.20 21.29
CA ALA A 231 -7.34 -28.15 21.87
C ALA A 231 -8.04 -29.21 22.74
N LYS A 232 -9.07 -28.83 23.51
CA LYS A 232 -9.89 -29.78 24.29
C LYS A 232 -10.54 -30.83 23.39
N LEU A 233 -11.15 -30.40 22.27
CA LEU A 233 -11.77 -31.32 21.31
C LEU A 233 -10.78 -32.30 20.65
N LYS A 234 -9.50 -31.95 20.53
CA LYS A 234 -8.46 -32.88 20.03
C LYS A 234 -8.13 -34.00 21.02
N GLY A 235 -8.48 -33.86 22.30
CA GLY A 235 -8.41 -34.92 23.31
C GLY A 235 -9.66 -35.81 23.38
N GLU A 236 -10.72 -35.47 22.65
CA GLU A 236 -12.01 -36.18 22.68
C GLU A 236 -12.18 -37.14 21.48
N ASN A 237 -12.94 -38.23 21.69
CA ASN A 237 -13.29 -39.17 20.61
C ASN A 237 -14.45 -38.62 19.75
N ILE A 238 -14.11 -37.72 18.82
CA ILE A 238 -15.06 -37.04 17.92
C ILE A 238 -15.21 -37.74 16.57
N ASN A 239 -16.37 -37.58 15.91
CA ASN A 239 -16.61 -38.10 14.55
C ASN A 239 -15.56 -37.56 13.56
N LYS A 240 -15.07 -38.40 12.63
CA LYS A 240 -14.10 -38.03 11.59
C LYS A 240 -14.49 -36.78 10.78
N SER A 241 -15.79 -36.53 10.58
CA SER A 241 -16.29 -35.30 9.94
C SER A 241 -15.97 -34.05 10.78
N TYR A 242 -16.16 -34.13 12.09
CA TYR A 242 -15.82 -33.05 13.03
C TYR A 242 -14.31 -32.91 13.21
N ALA A 243 -13.55 -34.02 13.18
CA ALA A 243 -12.08 -33.96 13.21
C ALA A 243 -11.50 -33.22 11.99
N LYS A 244 -12.03 -33.45 10.78
CA LYS A 244 -11.69 -32.69 9.56
C LYS A 244 -11.98 -31.19 9.72
N LEU A 245 -13.15 -30.83 10.22
CA LEU A 245 -13.57 -29.45 10.40
C LEU A 245 -12.72 -28.73 11.46
N LEU A 246 -12.48 -29.42 12.58
CA LEU A 246 -11.67 -28.94 13.70
C LEU A 246 -10.25 -28.61 13.28
N SER A 247 -9.56 -29.52 12.57
CA SER A 247 -8.18 -29.27 12.15
C SER A 247 -8.06 -28.10 11.18
N ILE A 248 -9.01 -27.93 10.26
CA ILE A 248 -9.04 -26.75 9.39
C ILE A 248 -9.23 -25.46 10.20
N TYR A 249 -10.33 -25.33 10.95
CA TYR A 249 -10.59 -24.09 11.69
C TYR A 249 -9.54 -23.77 12.77
N TYR A 250 -8.99 -24.79 13.41
CA TYR A 250 -7.90 -24.58 14.37
C TYR A 250 -6.63 -24.10 13.65
N SER A 251 -6.29 -24.68 12.50
CA SER A 251 -5.15 -24.19 11.71
C SER A 251 -5.31 -22.75 11.21
N GLU A 252 -6.50 -22.34 10.77
CA GLU A 252 -6.80 -20.96 10.39
C GLU A 252 -6.73 -20.01 11.60
N SER A 253 -7.30 -20.41 12.75
CA SER A 253 -7.23 -19.61 13.99
C SER A 253 -5.82 -19.49 14.57
N LEU A 254 -4.96 -20.48 14.35
CA LEU A 254 -3.54 -20.41 14.69
C LEU A 254 -2.79 -19.41 13.78
N LEU A 255 -3.18 -19.27 12.50
CA LEU A 255 -2.63 -18.26 11.59
C LEU A 255 -3.12 -16.84 11.91
N ASP A 256 -4.41 -16.66 12.19
CA ASP A 256 -4.96 -15.35 12.62
C ASP A 256 -4.32 -14.87 13.94
N ALA A 257 -3.90 -15.81 14.80
CA ALA A 257 -3.11 -15.54 16.02
C ALA A 257 -1.58 -15.45 15.80
N GLY A 258 -1.08 -15.62 14.56
CA GLY A 258 0.34 -15.53 14.21
C GLY A 258 1.21 -16.75 14.56
N LYS A 259 0.64 -17.84 15.09
CA LYS A 259 1.32 -19.08 15.50
C LYS A 259 1.64 -20.00 14.31
N LYS A 260 2.46 -19.53 13.38
CA LYS A 260 2.74 -20.16 12.07
C LYS A 260 3.23 -21.62 12.18
N GLU A 261 4.09 -21.93 13.14
CA GLU A 261 4.67 -23.27 13.35
C GLU A 261 3.69 -24.27 13.98
N GLU A 262 2.72 -23.79 14.75
CA GLU A 262 1.61 -24.60 15.26
C GLU A 262 0.58 -24.85 14.15
N ALA A 263 0.23 -23.80 13.41
CA ALA A 263 -0.64 -23.88 12.24
C ALA A 263 -0.12 -24.88 11.20
N ALA A 264 1.18 -24.86 10.89
CA ALA A 264 1.80 -25.81 9.94
C ALA A 264 1.53 -27.28 10.33
N LYS A 265 1.69 -27.63 11.62
CA LYS A 265 1.44 -28.99 12.13
C LYS A 265 -0.05 -29.35 12.07
N GLU A 266 -0.93 -28.39 12.37
CA GLU A 266 -2.38 -28.62 12.28
C GLU A 266 -2.86 -28.74 10.83
N LEU A 267 -2.22 -28.03 9.89
CA LEU A 267 -2.46 -28.18 8.45
C LEU A 267 -2.00 -29.54 7.91
N ASP A 268 -0.92 -30.11 8.44
CA ASP A 268 -0.50 -31.49 8.11
C ASP A 268 -1.61 -32.48 8.51
N VAL A 269 -2.14 -32.36 9.74
CA VAL A 269 -3.28 -33.15 10.23
C VAL A 269 -4.54 -32.91 9.39
N ALA A 270 -4.84 -31.65 9.04
CA ALA A 270 -5.97 -31.30 8.18
C ALA A 270 -5.84 -31.92 6.78
N PHE A 271 -4.62 -31.94 6.22
CA PHE A 271 -4.35 -32.54 4.93
C PHE A 271 -4.60 -34.05 4.98
N ASP A 272 -4.08 -34.77 5.97
CA ASP A 272 -4.20 -36.23 6.06
C ASP A 272 -5.62 -36.71 6.41
N LEU A 273 -6.34 -35.98 7.27
CA LEU A 273 -7.74 -36.29 7.58
C LEU A 273 -8.66 -36.09 6.36
N ASN A 274 -8.32 -35.16 5.46
CA ASN A 274 -9.14 -34.83 4.30
C ASN A 274 -8.86 -35.70 3.06
N SER A 275 -9.94 -35.93 2.32
CA SER A 275 -10.04 -36.92 1.24
C SER A 275 -10.62 -36.37 -0.05
N ASP A 276 -11.27 -35.20 0.00
CA ASP A 276 -11.75 -34.48 -1.18
C ASP A 276 -10.58 -33.79 -1.91
N ARG A 277 -10.66 -33.71 -3.25
CA ARG A 277 -9.62 -33.10 -4.08
C ARG A 277 -9.55 -31.58 -3.92
N LYS A 278 -10.68 -30.87 -4.00
CA LYS A 278 -10.75 -29.40 -3.90
C LYS A 278 -10.17 -28.96 -2.55
N LEU A 279 -10.64 -29.54 -1.44
CA LEU A 279 -10.11 -29.30 -0.10
C LEU A 279 -8.64 -29.70 0.06
N LYS A 280 -8.19 -30.88 -0.41
CA LYS A 280 -6.76 -31.24 -0.31
C LYS A 280 -5.85 -30.29 -1.10
N SER A 281 -6.30 -29.76 -2.24
CA SER A 281 -5.56 -28.74 -2.99
C SER A 281 -5.43 -27.45 -2.19
N ARG A 282 -6.54 -26.95 -1.64
CA ARG A 282 -6.59 -25.71 -0.84
C ARG A 282 -5.74 -25.80 0.43
N ILE A 283 -5.84 -26.90 1.18
CA ILE A 283 -5.00 -27.17 2.37
C ILE A 283 -3.52 -27.24 1.98
N ALA A 284 -3.18 -27.93 0.88
CA ALA A 284 -1.79 -28.03 0.42
C ALA A 284 -1.22 -26.68 -0.06
N TYR A 285 -2.04 -25.83 -0.68
CA TYR A 285 -1.62 -24.48 -1.07
C TYR A 285 -1.35 -23.62 0.17
N LEU A 286 -2.22 -23.68 1.19
CA LEU A 286 -1.99 -22.96 2.44
C LEU A 286 -0.77 -23.50 3.20
N ARG A 287 -0.53 -24.82 3.23
CA ARG A 287 0.73 -25.41 3.74
C ARG A 287 1.95 -24.82 3.02
N GLY A 288 1.86 -24.64 1.70
CA GLY A 288 2.87 -23.97 0.89
C GLY A 288 3.12 -22.52 1.35
N GLN A 289 2.06 -21.72 1.47
CA GLN A 289 2.15 -20.33 1.92
C GLN A 289 2.72 -20.18 3.33
N VAL A 290 2.34 -21.06 4.26
CA VAL A 290 2.87 -21.08 5.63
C VAL A 290 4.35 -21.49 5.65
N ALA A 291 4.74 -22.53 4.91
CA ALA A 291 6.13 -22.94 4.79
C ALA A 291 7.01 -21.87 4.10
N GLU A 292 6.51 -21.18 3.08
CA GLU A 292 7.17 -20.05 2.42
C GLU A 292 7.36 -18.86 3.40
N ASN A 293 6.32 -18.55 4.19
CA ASN A 293 6.37 -17.56 5.27
C ASN A 293 7.38 -17.91 6.39
N LEU A 294 7.72 -19.20 6.55
CA LEU A 294 8.71 -19.70 7.50
C LEU A 294 10.10 -19.88 6.87
N GLY A 295 10.29 -19.49 5.60
CA GLY A 295 11.54 -19.69 4.85
C GLY A 295 11.85 -21.16 4.48
N GLN A 296 10.93 -22.09 4.76
CA GLN A 296 11.08 -23.54 4.57
C GLN A 296 10.79 -23.93 3.10
N ASN A 297 11.57 -23.34 2.18
CA ASN A 297 11.36 -23.38 0.72
C ASN A 297 11.10 -24.79 0.17
N ASP A 298 11.82 -25.82 0.64
CA ASP A 298 11.68 -27.16 0.08
C ASP A 298 10.36 -27.84 0.52
N LYS A 299 9.90 -27.63 1.77
CA LYS A 299 8.55 -28.03 2.22
C LYS A 299 7.46 -27.21 1.54
N ALA A 300 7.70 -25.93 1.27
CA ALA A 300 6.79 -25.11 0.50
C ALA A 300 6.63 -25.67 -0.92
N ARG A 301 7.72 -26.12 -1.55
CA ARG A 301 7.72 -26.75 -2.87
C ARG A 301 6.95 -28.06 -2.88
N GLU A 302 7.18 -28.92 -1.89
CA GLU A 302 6.42 -30.15 -1.69
C GLU A 302 4.92 -29.86 -1.56
N SER A 303 4.56 -28.89 -0.72
CA SER A 303 3.17 -28.50 -0.46
C SER A 303 2.48 -27.92 -1.70
N TYR A 304 3.12 -27.01 -2.44
CA TYR A 304 2.59 -26.48 -3.70
C TYR A 304 2.55 -27.56 -4.82
N THR A 305 3.46 -28.54 -4.80
CA THR A 305 3.41 -29.70 -5.70
C THR A 305 2.21 -30.61 -5.37
N ALA A 306 1.91 -30.81 -4.09
CA ALA A 306 0.68 -31.46 -3.67
C ALA A 306 -0.56 -30.65 -4.06
N ALA A 307 -0.54 -29.31 -3.94
CA ALA A 307 -1.63 -28.45 -4.38
C ALA A 307 -1.93 -28.62 -5.88
N TYR A 308 -0.89 -28.59 -6.72
CA TYR A 308 -0.99 -28.89 -8.17
C TYR A 308 -1.54 -30.31 -8.43
N LYS A 309 -1.05 -31.32 -7.73
CA LYS A 309 -1.51 -32.73 -7.87
C LYS A 309 -2.99 -32.93 -7.53
N TYR A 310 -3.49 -32.20 -6.52
CA TYR A 310 -4.88 -32.30 -6.06
C TYR A 310 -5.81 -31.23 -6.65
N ALA A 311 -5.30 -30.29 -7.45
CA ALA A 311 -6.08 -29.25 -8.10
C ALA A 311 -7.31 -29.80 -8.84
N ASN A 312 -8.38 -29.01 -8.84
CA ASN A 312 -9.68 -29.37 -9.39
C ASN A 312 -10.25 -28.24 -10.30
N ASP A 313 -9.43 -27.23 -10.55
CA ASP A 313 -9.69 -26.07 -11.39
C ASP A 313 -8.37 -25.52 -11.94
N PHE A 314 -8.45 -24.82 -13.07
CA PHE A 314 -7.30 -24.31 -13.81
C PHE A 314 -6.57 -23.15 -13.12
N GLU A 315 -7.22 -22.44 -12.18
CA GLU A 315 -6.59 -21.35 -11.44
C GLU A 315 -5.61 -21.92 -10.41
N PHE A 316 -6.04 -22.90 -9.61
CA PHE A 316 -5.16 -23.61 -8.68
C PHE A 316 -4.00 -24.32 -9.38
N GLU A 317 -4.21 -24.89 -10.58
CA GLU A 317 -3.10 -25.46 -11.36
C GLU A 317 -2.03 -24.40 -11.68
N VAL A 318 -2.44 -23.28 -12.28
CA VAL A 318 -1.54 -22.20 -12.72
C VAL A 318 -0.84 -21.54 -11.52
N LYS A 319 -1.60 -21.21 -10.47
CA LYS A 319 -1.07 -20.56 -9.26
C LYS A 319 -0.17 -21.48 -8.45
N SER A 320 -0.42 -22.80 -8.43
CA SER A 320 0.49 -23.77 -7.82
C SER A 320 1.81 -23.88 -8.58
N GLN A 321 1.77 -23.87 -9.92
CA GLN A 321 3.00 -23.88 -10.73
C GLN A 321 3.87 -22.63 -10.53
N ILE A 322 3.23 -21.45 -10.47
CA ILE A 322 3.92 -20.19 -10.15
C ILE A 322 4.50 -20.23 -8.72
N ALA A 323 3.77 -20.81 -7.77
CA ALA A 323 4.22 -20.94 -6.40
C ALA A 323 5.41 -21.92 -6.26
N ILE A 324 5.38 -23.07 -6.94
CA ILE A 324 6.53 -24.00 -7.06
C ILE A 324 7.77 -23.24 -7.55
N ALA A 325 7.65 -22.39 -8.58
CA ALA A 325 8.76 -21.58 -9.09
C ALA A 325 9.29 -20.54 -8.07
N LYS A 326 8.42 -19.89 -7.28
CA LYS A 326 8.83 -18.95 -6.21
C LYS A 326 9.75 -19.61 -5.17
N THR A 327 9.52 -20.89 -4.86
CA THR A 327 10.33 -21.64 -3.88
C THR A 327 11.74 -21.99 -4.35
N PHE A 328 12.16 -21.58 -5.55
CA PHE A 328 13.54 -21.81 -5.98
C PHE A 328 14.52 -21.07 -5.06
N ASN A 329 15.39 -21.83 -4.39
CA ASN A 329 16.27 -21.36 -3.32
C ASN A 329 17.71 -21.08 -3.81
N GLY A 330 17.90 -20.97 -5.12
CA GLY A 330 19.21 -20.81 -5.77
C GLY A 330 19.98 -22.12 -5.97
N LYS A 331 19.48 -23.26 -5.47
CA LYS A 331 20.14 -24.57 -5.54
C LYS A 331 19.31 -25.56 -6.38
N GLY A 332 20.00 -26.50 -7.03
CA GLY A 332 19.40 -27.50 -7.91
C GLY A 332 19.33 -27.06 -9.38
N ASP A 333 18.69 -27.88 -10.22
CA ASP A 333 18.66 -27.68 -11.68
C ASP A 333 17.69 -26.57 -12.11
N TYR A 334 18.22 -25.35 -12.21
CA TYR A 334 17.55 -24.21 -12.83
C TYR A 334 17.19 -24.45 -14.30
N ASN A 335 18.02 -25.16 -15.07
CA ASN A 335 17.82 -25.30 -16.52
C ASN A 335 16.65 -26.25 -16.82
N GLY A 336 16.55 -27.39 -16.11
CA GLY A 336 15.39 -28.28 -16.17
C GLY A 336 14.11 -27.60 -15.68
N ALA A 337 14.17 -26.89 -14.55
CA ALA A 337 13.02 -26.12 -14.03
C ALA A 337 12.55 -25.03 -15.02
N LYS A 338 13.49 -24.31 -15.65
CA LYS A 338 13.20 -23.35 -16.73
C LYS A 338 12.55 -24.05 -17.92
N SER A 339 13.14 -25.13 -18.40
CA SER A 339 12.67 -25.87 -19.58
C SER A 339 11.26 -26.46 -19.36
N TYR A 340 10.95 -26.88 -18.13
CA TYR A 340 9.63 -27.30 -17.72
C TYR A 340 8.61 -26.15 -17.77
N LEU A 341 8.92 -24.98 -17.20
CA LEU A 341 8.04 -23.80 -17.22
C LEU A 341 7.87 -23.20 -18.63
N GLU A 342 8.94 -23.13 -19.43
CA GLU A 342 8.88 -22.76 -20.86
C GLU A 342 8.18 -23.81 -21.72
N GLY A 343 8.06 -25.05 -21.25
CA GLY A 343 7.33 -26.15 -21.88
C GLY A 343 5.84 -26.14 -21.56
N ILE A 344 5.45 -25.98 -20.29
CA ILE A 344 4.04 -25.95 -19.88
C ILE A 344 3.33 -24.68 -20.37
N SER A 345 3.99 -23.52 -20.35
CA SER A 345 3.45 -22.23 -20.84
C SER A 345 3.11 -22.17 -22.33
N LYS A 346 3.40 -23.23 -23.10
CA LYS A 346 3.06 -23.38 -24.52
C LYS A 346 1.95 -24.41 -24.78
N LYS A 347 1.48 -25.14 -23.76
CA LYS A 347 0.54 -26.27 -23.92
C LYS A 347 -0.90 -25.85 -23.68
N GLY A 348 -1.76 -26.02 -24.69
CA GLY A 348 -3.21 -25.90 -24.56
C GLY A 348 -3.66 -24.61 -23.87
N THR A 349 -4.49 -24.74 -22.82
CA THR A 349 -5.01 -23.61 -22.05
C THR A 349 -3.93 -22.79 -21.34
N TYR A 350 -2.80 -23.38 -20.92
CA TYR A 350 -1.70 -22.65 -20.26
C TYR A 350 -1.08 -21.55 -21.13
N ALA A 351 -1.20 -21.64 -22.46
CA ALA A 351 -0.77 -20.59 -23.37
C ALA A 351 -1.51 -19.26 -23.14
N SER A 352 -2.73 -19.29 -22.58
CA SER A 352 -3.47 -18.08 -22.19
C SER A 352 -2.90 -17.37 -20.95
N ARG A 353 -2.03 -18.04 -20.17
CA ARG A 353 -1.44 -17.57 -18.90
C ARG A 353 0.06 -17.29 -19.02
N LYS A 354 0.57 -17.18 -20.25
CA LYS A 354 2.01 -17.12 -20.59
C LYS A 354 2.76 -15.96 -19.93
N ASN A 355 2.09 -14.83 -19.68
CA ASN A 355 2.62 -13.73 -18.87
C ASN A 355 3.05 -14.22 -17.48
N GLU A 356 2.24 -15.05 -16.80
CA GLU A 356 2.51 -15.46 -15.44
C GLU A 356 3.64 -16.48 -15.33
N PHE A 357 3.75 -17.37 -16.30
CA PHE A 357 4.90 -18.26 -16.42
C PHE A 357 6.20 -17.50 -16.69
N TYR A 358 6.17 -16.40 -17.47
CA TYR A 358 7.34 -15.53 -17.62
C TYR A 358 7.67 -14.75 -16.34
N TYR A 359 6.69 -14.27 -15.58
CA TYR A 359 6.95 -13.68 -14.27
C TYR A 359 7.57 -14.70 -13.29
N ALA A 360 7.07 -15.94 -13.27
CA ALA A 360 7.61 -17.04 -12.47
C ALA A 360 9.06 -17.40 -12.87
N LEU A 361 9.34 -17.48 -14.17
CA LEU A 361 10.70 -17.64 -14.72
C LEU A 361 11.63 -16.49 -14.30
N GLY A 362 11.14 -15.25 -14.30
CA GLY A 362 11.88 -14.07 -13.84
C GLY A 362 12.25 -14.15 -12.36
N LEU A 363 11.29 -14.50 -11.49
CA LEU A 363 11.57 -14.72 -10.06
C LEU A 363 12.61 -15.82 -9.84
N MET A 364 12.47 -16.95 -10.53
CA MET A 364 13.39 -18.08 -10.45
C MET A 364 14.81 -17.71 -10.94
N ALA A 365 14.92 -16.93 -12.03
CA ALA A 365 16.19 -16.42 -12.53
C ALA A 365 16.85 -15.44 -11.55
N ASN A 366 16.09 -14.56 -10.91
CA ASN A 366 16.57 -13.68 -9.83
C ASN A 366 17.11 -14.50 -8.65
N LYS A 367 16.40 -15.55 -8.23
CA LYS A 367 16.83 -16.48 -7.17
C LYS A 367 18.08 -17.31 -7.57
N ALA A 368 18.28 -17.56 -8.86
CA ALA A 368 19.48 -18.18 -9.42
C ALA A 368 20.66 -17.20 -9.62
N GLY A 369 20.53 -15.94 -9.20
CA GLY A 369 21.54 -14.88 -9.39
C GLY A 369 21.61 -14.32 -10.82
N LYS A 370 20.80 -14.83 -11.76
CA LYS A 370 20.80 -14.46 -13.19
C LYS A 370 19.98 -13.20 -13.44
N LYS A 371 20.40 -12.07 -12.85
CA LYS A 371 19.65 -10.81 -12.85
C LYS A 371 19.21 -10.33 -14.24
N ASP A 372 20.07 -10.41 -15.25
CA ASP A 372 19.69 -9.91 -16.59
C ASP A 372 18.70 -10.85 -17.31
N GLU A 373 18.85 -12.17 -17.19
CA GLU A 373 17.87 -13.15 -17.69
C GLU A 373 16.50 -12.96 -16.97
N ALA A 374 16.51 -12.65 -15.68
CA ALA A 374 15.31 -12.33 -14.91
C ALA A 374 14.59 -11.10 -15.46
N GLN A 375 15.33 -10.02 -15.73
CA GLN A 375 14.78 -8.79 -16.28
C GLN A 375 14.19 -8.99 -17.68
N ASP A 376 14.80 -9.83 -18.52
CA ASP A 376 14.23 -10.20 -19.82
C ASP A 376 12.97 -11.07 -19.70
N PHE A 377 12.89 -11.93 -18.68
CA PHE A 377 11.65 -12.65 -18.37
C PHE A 377 10.53 -11.73 -17.85
N PHE A 378 10.83 -10.76 -16.97
CA PHE A 378 9.83 -9.77 -16.57
C PHE A 378 9.37 -8.91 -17.76
N ARG A 379 10.27 -8.49 -18.66
CA ARG A 379 9.90 -7.80 -19.91
C ARG A 379 8.98 -8.66 -20.78
N LYS A 380 9.29 -9.94 -20.98
CA LYS A 380 8.41 -10.88 -21.69
C LYS A 380 7.03 -10.99 -21.02
N SER A 381 6.96 -11.02 -19.69
CA SER A 381 5.69 -10.97 -18.94
C SER A 381 4.87 -9.68 -19.17
N LEU A 382 5.49 -8.57 -19.58
CA LEU A 382 4.77 -7.33 -19.93
C LEU A 382 4.25 -7.35 -21.37
N PHE A 383 5.02 -7.92 -22.31
CA PHE A 383 4.64 -8.04 -23.72
C PHE A 383 3.51 -9.05 -23.96
N GLU A 384 3.47 -10.14 -23.20
CA GLU A 384 2.37 -11.11 -23.27
C GLU A 384 1.02 -10.50 -22.85
N LYS A 385 -0.07 -11.06 -23.39
CA LYS A 385 -1.45 -10.68 -23.04
C LYS A 385 -1.65 -10.80 -21.52
N VAL A 386 -2.33 -9.82 -20.91
CA VAL A 386 -2.75 -9.92 -19.51
C VAL A 386 -3.75 -11.05 -19.34
N SER A 387 -3.40 -12.02 -18.50
CA SER A 387 -4.37 -12.89 -17.83
C SER A 387 -4.59 -12.50 -16.37
N ASP A 388 -3.59 -11.90 -15.73
CA ASP A 388 -3.65 -11.40 -14.35
C ASP A 388 -2.98 -10.01 -14.24
N PRO A 389 -3.72 -8.94 -13.91
CA PRO A 389 -3.20 -7.59 -13.73
C PRO A 389 -2.22 -7.44 -12.55
N GLN A 390 -2.41 -8.19 -11.46
CA GLN A 390 -1.51 -8.16 -10.30
C GLN A 390 -0.14 -8.72 -10.68
N ILE A 391 -0.08 -9.80 -11.46
CA ILE A 391 1.20 -10.30 -11.99
C ILE A 391 1.88 -9.26 -12.88
N ARG A 392 1.15 -8.56 -13.74
CA ARG A 392 1.72 -7.47 -14.55
C ARG A 392 2.28 -6.35 -13.67
N GLY A 393 1.57 -6.00 -12.59
CA GLY A 393 2.05 -5.04 -11.59
C GLY A 393 3.32 -5.49 -10.88
N LEU A 394 3.39 -6.74 -10.46
CA LEU A 394 4.58 -7.33 -9.85
C LEU A 394 5.75 -7.45 -10.83
N ALA A 395 5.51 -7.70 -12.12
CA ALA A 395 6.54 -7.67 -13.16
C ALA A 395 7.10 -6.26 -13.39
N TYR A 396 6.24 -5.22 -13.42
CA TYR A 396 6.69 -3.83 -13.42
C TYR A 396 7.50 -3.48 -12.16
N TYR A 397 7.08 -3.97 -10.98
CA TYR A 397 7.79 -3.78 -9.72
C TYR A 397 9.20 -4.40 -9.70
N GLU A 398 9.36 -5.67 -10.10
CA GLU A 398 10.69 -6.31 -10.15
C GLU A 398 11.62 -5.68 -11.21
N ILE A 399 11.07 -5.00 -12.23
CA ILE A 399 11.88 -4.16 -13.14
C ILE A 399 12.26 -2.84 -12.46
N GLY A 400 11.32 -2.12 -11.85
CA GLY A 400 11.61 -0.86 -11.14
C GLY A 400 12.63 -1.03 -10.02
N LYS A 401 12.61 -2.18 -9.33
CA LYS A 401 13.60 -2.59 -8.34
C LYS A 401 15.02 -2.76 -8.91
N SER A 402 15.16 -3.28 -10.13
CA SER A 402 16.46 -3.36 -10.84
C SER A 402 17.02 -1.98 -11.20
N TYR A 403 16.16 -1.00 -11.47
CA TYR A 403 16.56 0.41 -11.61
C TYR A 403 16.94 1.02 -10.25
N LEU A 404 16.20 0.72 -9.18
CA LEU A 404 16.49 1.19 -7.82
C LEU A 404 17.85 0.67 -7.30
N GLU A 405 18.16 -0.61 -7.52
CA GLU A 405 19.47 -1.22 -7.22
C GLU A 405 20.63 -0.56 -7.99
N LYS A 406 20.35 0.16 -9.08
CA LYS A 406 21.32 0.88 -9.92
C LYS A 406 21.33 2.40 -9.65
N ASN A 407 20.64 2.86 -8.61
CA ASN A 407 20.43 4.28 -8.27
C ASN A 407 19.83 5.11 -9.42
N ASP A 408 18.95 4.49 -10.24
CA ASP A 408 18.19 5.14 -11.30
C ASP A 408 16.76 5.40 -10.81
N TYR A 409 16.61 6.43 -9.97
CA TYR A 409 15.35 6.74 -9.30
C TYR A 409 14.23 7.19 -10.27
N ILE A 410 14.59 7.75 -11.43
CA ILE A 410 13.61 8.07 -12.48
C ILE A 410 13.11 6.78 -13.14
N GLY A 411 14.02 5.86 -13.49
CA GLY A 411 13.63 4.53 -13.99
C GLY A 411 12.75 3.78 -12.99
N ALA A 412 13.18 3.71 -11.72
CA ALA A 412 12.43 3.04 -10.66
C ALA A 412 11.02 3.63 -10.47
N GLY A 413 10.91 4.96 -10.39
CA GLY A 413 9.63 5.66 -10.23
C GLY A 413 8.66 5.43 -11.39
N ALA A 414 9.13 5.50 -12.63
CA ALA A 414 8.30 5.26 -13.82
C ALA A 414 7.74 3.83 -13.87
N TYR A 415 8.54 2.84 -13.47
CA TYR A 415 8.11 1.45 -13.37
C TYR A 415 7.16 1.20 -12.18
N TYR A 416 7.36 1.87 -11.04
CA TYR A 416 6.45 1.76 -9.89
C TYR A 416 5.11 2.43 -10.13
N ASP A 417 5.07 3.58 -10.81
CA ASP A 417 3.82 4.20 -11.26
C ASP A 417 3.06 3.30 -12.25
N SER A 418 3.78 2.66 -13.18
CA SER A 418 3.20 1.67 -14.10
C SER A 418 2.60 0.46 -13.37
N ALA A 419 3.26 0.00 -12.29
CA ALA A 419 2.74 -1.05 -11.43
C ALA A 419 1.48 -0.61 -10.65
N LEU A 420 1.48 0.58 -10.06
CA LEU A 420 0.36 1.12 -9.28
C LEU A 420 -0.93 1.24 -10.10
N VAL A 421 -0.84 1.55 -11.40
CA VAL A 421 -2.00 1.58 -12.29
C VAL A 421 -2.67 0.20 -12.43
N VAL A 422 -1.91 -0.90 -12.43
CA VAL A 422 -2.43 -2.25 -12.77
C VAL A 422 -2.56 -3.21 -11.58
N MET A 423 -1.90 -2.95 -10.45
CA MET A 423 -2.03 -3.80 -9.24
C MET A 423 -3.45 -3.76 -8.67
N THR A 424 -3.96 -4.93 -8.29
CA THR A 424 -5.31 -5.14 -7.75
C THR A 424 -5.32 -5.60 -6.29
N TYR A 425 -4.20 -6.09 -5.75
CA TYR A 425 -4.11 -6.45 -4.34
C TYR A 425 -3.71 -5.22 -3.49
N GLU A 426 -4.71 -4.63 -2.85
CA GLU A 426 -4.62 -3.31 -2.21
C GLU A 426 -3.50 -3.15 -1.17
N PRO A 427 -3.21 -4.11 -0.25
CA PRO A 427 -2.12 -3.96 0.71
C PRO A 427 -0.74 -3.80 0.04
N SER A 428 -0.45 -4.56 -1.03
CA SER A 428 0.79 -4.37 -1.80
C SER A 428 0.78 -3.07 -2.61
N LYS A 429 -0.40 -2.62 -3.06
CA LYS A 429 -0.58 -1.36 -3.80
C LYS A 429 -0.30 -0.14 -2.90
N ILE A 430 -0.79 -0.14 -1.66
CA ILE A 430 -0.53 0.91 -0.67
C ILE A 430 0.98 1.00 -0.37
N LEU A 431 1.62 -0.12 -0.03
CA LEU A 431 3.07 -0.14 0.25
C LEU A 431 3.90 0.37 -0.94
N LEU A 432 3.51 0.05 -2.17
CA LEU A 432 4.17 0.54 -3.37
C LEU A 432 3.91 2.04 -3.64
N LYS A 433 2.75 2.56 -3.24
CA LYS A 433 2.41 3.99 -3.39
C LYS A 433 3.38 4.83 -2.57
N ASP A 434 3.54 4.47 -1.30
CA ASP A 434 4.48 5.13 -0.39
C ASP A 434 5.91 5.05 -0.93
N GLN A 435 6.33 3.87 -1.42
CA GLN A 435 7.65 3.69 -2.03
C GLN A 435 7.85 4.54 -3.30
N SER A 436 6.84 4.72 -4.16
CA SER A 436 6.91 5.62 -5.32
C SER A 436 7.02 7.09 -4.90
N GLU A 437 6.24 7.52 -3.91
CA GLU A 437 6.32 8.89 -3.37
C GLU A 437 7.69 9.18 -2.74
N TYR A 438 8.29 8.22 -2.02
CA TYR A 438 9.64 8.36 -1.47
C TYR A 438 10.71 8.44 -2.57
N ILE A 439 10.60 7.61 -3.62
CA ILE A 439 11.52 7.63 -4.77
C ILE A 439 11.44 8.96 -5.52
N LYS A 440 10.25 9.57 -5.66
CA LYS A 440 10.10 10.90 -6.29
C LYS A 440 10.80 11.99 -5.48
N LYS A 441 10.71 11.95 -4.14
CA LYS A 441 11.45 12.88 -3.24
C LYS A 441 12.96 12.69 -3.35
N ILE A 442 13.44 11.45 -3.29
CA ILE A 442 14.87 11.08 -3.39
C ILE A 442 15.45 11.47 -4.76
N SER A 443 14.71 11.21 -5.84
CA SER A 443 15.10 11.55 -7.21
C SER A 443 15.43 13.04 -7.35
N LYS A 444 14.55 13.93 -6.86
CA LYS A 444 14.77 15.38 -6.92
C LYS A 444 16.13 15.79 -6.34
N ASN A 445 16.48 15.28 -5.17
CA ASN A 445 17.77 15.60 -4.53
C ASN A 445 18.94 14.96 -5.30
N TYR A 446 18.84 13.67 -5.66
CA TYR A 446 19.90 12.93 -6.32
C TYR A 446 20.33 13.53 -7.68
N TYR A 447 19.37 13.89 -8.55
CA TYR A 447 19.70 14.50 -9.83
C TYR A 447 20.17 15.96 -9.68
N LEU A 448 19.69 16.70 -8.67
CA LEU A 448 20.20 18.04 -8.34
C LEU A 448 21.67 18.00 -7.87
N ILE A 449 22.02 17.07 -6.97
CA ILE A 449 23.42 16.85 -6.52
C ILE A 449 24.29 16.50 -7.73
N LYS A 450 23.90 15.49 -8.50
CA LYS A 450 24.64 15.01 -9.69
C LYS A 450 24.85 16.12 -10.72
N LYS A 451 23.86 16.98 -10.94
CA LYS A 451 23.95 18.16 -11.80
C LYS A 451 24.95 19.18 -11.24
N ASN A 452 24.78 19.60 -9.99
CA ASN A 452 25.60 20.65 -9.40
C ASN A 452 27.06 20.20 -9.21
N ASP A 453 27.32 18.95 -8.83
CA ASP A 453 28.68 18.38 -8.77
C ASP A 453 29.36 18.36 -10.14
N SER A 454 28.60 18.08 -11.21
CA SER A 454 29.13 18.15 -12.58
C SER A 454 29.53 19.59 -12.93
N ILE A 455 28.68 20.58 -12.62
CA ILE A 455 28.98 22.00 -12.89
C ILE A 455 30.16 22.50 -12.04
N LEU A 456 30.17 22.18 -10.74
CA LEU A 456 31.20 22.61 -9.79
C LEU A 456 32.56 21.95 -10.04
N SER A 457 32.60 20.73 -10.59
CA SER A 457 33.86 20.10 -11.02
C SER A 457 34.41 20.72 -12.30
N LEU A 458 33.55 21.00 -13.30
CA LEU A 458 33.93 21.68 -14.54
C LEU A 458 34.41 23.13 -14.31
N ALA A 459 33.83 23.84 -13.34
CA ALA A 459 34.26 25.18 -12.95
C ALA A 459 35.67 25.20 -12.32
N LYS A 460 36.05 24.12 -11.61
CA LYS A 460 37.38 23.97 -10.97
C LYS A 460 38.50 23.55 -11.93
N MET A 461 38.18 23.07 -13.13
CA MET A 461 39.17 22.71 -14.14
C MET A 461 39.85 23.97 -14.71
N ASN A 462 41.09 23.82 -15.19
CA ASN A 462 41.71 24.84 -16.06
C ASN A 462 41.24 24.68 -17.53
N ASP A 463 41.56 25.63 -18.40
CA ASP A 463 41.03 25.63 -19.78
C ASP A 463 41.54 24.47 -20.65
N SER A 464 42.75 23.97 -20.40
CA SER A 464 43.26 22.76 -21.06
C SER A 464 42.46 21.52 -20.64
N GLN A 465 42.21 21.35 -19.34
CA GLN A 465 41.39 20.28 -18.78
C GLN A 465 39.94 20.35 -19.28
N ARG A 466 39.33 21.54 -19.31
CA ARG A 466 37.99 21.76 -19.88
C ARG A 466 37.93 21.36 -21.36
N THR A 467 38.93 21.76 -22.14
CA THR A 467 38.98 21.49 -23.59
C THR A 467 39.13 19.99 -23.86
N ASP A 468 40.02 19.30 -23.15
CA ASP A 468 40.19 17.84 -23.23
C ASP A 468 38.94 17.07 -22.79
N PHE A 469 38.30 17.49 -21.69
CA PHE A 469 37.05 16.90 -21.21
C PHE A 469 35.95 16.98 -22.28
N PHE A 470 35.72 18.16 -22.86
CA PHE A 470 34.68 18.31 -23.87
C PHE A 470 35.06 17.69 -25.22
N ALA A 471 36.34 17.66 -25.62
CA ALA A 471 36.78 16.90 -26.78
C ALA A 471 36.45 15.40 -26.62
N LYS A 472 36.72 14.82 -25.44
CA LYS A 472 36.37 13.43 -25.10
C LYS A 472 34.85 13.20 -25.05
N TYR A 473 34.08 14.17 -24.58
CA TYR A 473 32.61 14.12 -24.64
C TYR A 473 32.07 14.18 -26.08
N ILE A 474 32.60 15.08 -26.91
CA ILE A 474 32.22 15.26 -28.33
C ILE A 474 32.51 14.00 -29.15
N THR A 475 33.64 13.33 -28.92
CA THR A 475 33.94 12.04 -29.56
C THR A 475 32.92 10.96 -29.18
N LYS A 476 32.49 10.90 -27.91
CA LYS A 476 31.42 9.99 -27.47
C LYS A 476 30.06 10.37 -28.05
N LEU A 477 29.75 11.66 -28.18
CA LEU A 477 28.51 12.14 -28.79
C LEU A 477 28.44 11.77 -30.28
N LYS A 478 29.53 12.00 -31.04
CA LYS A 478 29.62 11.60 -32.46
C LYS A 478 29.43 10.09 -32.64
N ALA A 479 30.13 9.26 -31.86
CA ALA A 479 29.97 7.81 -31.91
C ALA A 479 28.57 7.32 -31.48
N LYS A 480 27.90 8.05 -30.57
CA LYS A 480 26.50 7.77 -30.20
C LYS A 480 25.55 8.11 -31.36
N GLU A 481 25.64 9.31 -31.92
CA GLU A 481 24.79 9.74 -33.04
C GLU A 481 24.99 8.84 -34.27
N GLU A 482 26.24 8.45 -34.58
CA GLU A 482 26.56 7.48 -35.64
C GLU A 482 25.93 6.11 -35.40
N LYS A 483 25.98 5.61 -34.14
CA LYS A 483 25.34 4.34 -33.78
C LYS A 483 23.81 4.43 -33.91
N GLU A 484 23.19 5.50 -33.42
CA GLU A 484 21.74 5.72 -33.51
C GLU A 484 21.28 5.87 -34.98
N GLU A 485 22.08 6.52 -35.83
CA GLU A 485 21.91 6.60 -37.28
C GLU A 485 22.01 5.21 -37.96
N LEU A 486 22.98 4.37 -37.54
CA LEU A 486 23.15 3.01 -38.06
C LEU A 486 22.02 2.07 -37.62
N GLU A 487 21.57 2.18 -36.36
CA GLU A 487 20.43 1.43 -35.84
C GLU A 487 19.11 1.88 -36.50
N ARG A 488 18.92 3.18 -36.79
CA ARG A 488 17.79 3.68 -37.58
C ARG A 488 17.81 3.11 -39.00
N LYS A 489 18.94 3.18 -39.70
CA LYS A 489 19.13 2.58 -41.04
C LYS A 489 18.89 1.07 -41.06
N ARG A 490 19.22 0.36 -39.97
CA ARG A 490 18.92 -1.07 -39.81
C ARG A 490 17.42 -1.30 -39.61
N ALA A 491 16.76 -0.50 -38.76
CA ALA A 491 15.32 -0.58 -38.51
C ALA A 491 14.48 -0.26 -39.77
N GLU A 492 14.89 0.77 -40.52
CA GLU A 492 14.33 1.13 -41.83
C GLU A 492 14.43 -0.05 -42.82
N ARG A 493 15.63 -0.66 -42.94
CA ARG A 493 15.83 -1.85 -43.79
C ARG A 493 14.99 -3.05 -43.34
N SER A 494 14.82 -3.29 -42.03
CA SER A 494 13.97 -4.39 -41.55
C SER A 494 12.47 -4.12 -41.75
N LYS A 495 12.01 -2.87 -41.67
CA LYS A 495 10.64 -2.49 -42.03
C LYS A 495 10.39 -2.61 -43.55
N GLY A 496 11.42 -2.37 -44.37
CA GLY A 496 11.35 -2.41 -45.84
C GLY A 496 11.44 -3.79 -46.49
N PHE A 497 11.35 -4.90 -45.73
CA PHE A 497 11.43 -6.28 -46.26
C PHE A 497 10.13 -7.09 -46.09
N ASP A 498 9.09 -6.51 -45.48
CA ASP A 498 7.82 -7.18 -45.16
C ASP A 498 6.63 -6.50 -45.87
N THR A 499 6.78 -6.23 -47.17
CA THR A 499 5.78 -5.51 -47.98
C THR A 499 5.48 -6.21 -49.30
N GLY A 500 5.10 -7.48 -49.20
CA GLY A 500 4.70 -8.32 -50.34
C GLY A 500 3.29 -8.07 -50.90
N ASP A 501 2.69 -6.88 -50.71
CA ASP A 501 1.34 -6.57 -51.24
C ASP A 501 1.04 -5.06 -51.49
N TYR A 502 2.00 -4.29 -52.02
CA TYR A 502 1.76 -2.90 -52.44
C TYR A 502 1.16 -2.78 -53.85
N ASN A 503 0.09 -3.52 -54.16
CA ASN A 503 -0.68 -3.31 -55.39
C ASN A 503 -2.21 -3.49 -55.27
N ALA A 504 -2.76 -3.38 -54.06
CA ALA A 504 -4.21 -3.34 -53.83
C ALA A 504 -4.61 -2.21 -52.86
N ASN A 505 -5.78 -1.61 -53.11
CA ASN A 505 -6.51 -0.75 -52.17
C ASN A 505 -5.83 0.57 -51.69
N SER A 506 -5.10 1.27 -52.56
CA SER A 506 -4.88 2.71 -52.35
C SER A 506 -6.18 3.50 -52.57
N LEU A 507 -6.74 4.04 -51.48
CA LEU A 507 -7.96 4.87 -51.51
C LEU A 507 -7.80 6.20 -52.27
N PHE A 508 -6.57 6.56 -52.68
CA PHE A 508 -6.29 7.74 -53.50
C PHE A 508 -6.29 7.44 -55.02
N ALA A 509 -6.46 6.19 -55.45
CA ALA A 509 -6.45 5.79 -56.86
C ALA A 509 -7.80 5.94 -57.59
N LYS A 510 -8.85 6.45 -56.92
CA LYS A 510 -10.20 6.63 -57.50
C LYS A 510 -10.84 7.97 -57.10
N SER A 511 -10.25 9.07 -57.54
CA SER A 511 -11.00 10.29 -57.80
C SER A 511 -10.34 11.10 -58.92
N GLY A 512 -11.10 11.42 -59.96
CA GLY A 512 -10.67 12.31 -61.05
C GLY A 512 -11.08 13.75 -60.72
N ASN A 513 -10.29 14.71 -61.19
CA ASN A 513 -10.55 16.16 -61.11
C ASN A 513 -10.75 16.72 -59.69
N SER A 514 -9.66 16.91 -58.95
CA SER A 514 -9.25 18.23 -58.40
C SER A 514 -8.03 18.10 -57.47
N PHE A 515 -6.84 18.29 -58.05
CA PHE A 515 -5.73 18.89 -57.31
C PHE A 515 -5.47 20.23 -58.01
N GLU A 516 -5.58 21.33 -57.27
CA GLU A 516 -5.55 22.67 -57.87
C GLU A 516 -4.15 22.98 -58.45
N ASP A 517 -4.12 23.34 -59.72
CA ASP A 517 -2.89 23.71 -60.42
C ASP A 517 -2.45 25.10 -59.96
N PHE A 518 -1.57 25.12 -58.94
CA PHE A 518 -0.84 26.32 -58.52
C PHE A 518 0.21 26.66 -59.58
N GLY A 519 -0.28 27.22 -60.70
CA GLY A 519 0.39 27.28 -61.99
C GLY A 519 1.81 27.83 -61.97
N VAL A 520 2.78 26.93 -62.05
CA VAL A 520 4.15 27.20 -62.49
C VAL A 520 4.53 26.10 -63.48
N THR A 521 4.92 26.48 -64.69
CA THR A 521 5.11 25.59 -65.85
C THR A 521 6.38 24.74 -65.77
N THR A 522 6.47 23.84 -64.79
CA THR A 522 7.54 22.84 -64.72
C THR A 522 7.01 21.53 -64.11
N LYS A 523 6.91 20.47 -64.94
CA LYS A 523 6.51 19.13 -64.50
C LYS A 523 7.63 18.49 -63.67
N GLY A 524 7.68 18.81 -62.38
CA GLY A 524 8.57 18.23 -61.39
C GLY A 524 7.80 17.60 -60.23
N PHE A 525 8.44 16.67 -59.51
CA PHE A 525 7.92 16.14 -58.26
C PHE A 525 7.79 17.27 -57.22
N TYR A 526 6.77 17.24 -56.35
CA TYR A 526 6.45 18.34 -55.43
C TYR A 526 7.67 18.82 -54.60
N PHE A 527 8.51 17.89 -54.15
CA PHE A 527 9.70 18.16 -53.35
C PHE A 527 10.92 18.67 -54.16
N SER A 528 10.82 18.74 -55.50
CA SER A 528 11.84 19.35 -56.36
C SER A 528 11.74 20.88 -56.43
N ASN A 529 10.61 21.47 -56.03
CA ASN A 529 10.45 22.93 -56.01
C ASN A 529 10.93 23.51 -54.67
N ILE A 530 12.13 24.12 -54.68
CA ILE A 530 12.79 24.70 -53.51
C ILE A 530 11.90 25.75 -52.81
N GLY A 531 11.17 26.57 -53.57
CA GLY A 531 10.26 27.58 -53.01
C GLY A 531 9.08 26.94 -52.26
N THR A 532 8.45 25.93 -52.85
CA THR A 532 7.37 25.16 -52.23
C THR A 532 7.85 24.40 -50.99
N VAL A 533 9.04 23.78 -51.04
CA VAL A 533 9.64 23.09 -49.89
C VAL A 533 9.99 24.07 -48.76
N SER A 534 10.53 25.25 -49.07
CA SER A 534 10.83 26.29 -48.08
C SER A 534 9.56 26.85 -47.40
N LYS A 535 8.52 27.15 -48.20
CA LYS A 535 7.22 27.61 -47.69
C LYS A 535 6.54 26.53 -46.85
N GLY A 536 6.50 25.28 -47.35
CA GLY A 536 5.95 24.13 -46.63
C GLY A 536 6.68 23.84 -45.31
N THR A 537 8.02 23.95 -45.29
CA THR A 537 8.84 23.82 -44.08
C THR A 537 8.51 24.92 -43.07
N SER A 538 8.37 26.17 -43.54
CA SER A 538 8.02 27.31 -42.69
C SER A 538 6.62 27.17 -42.07
N SER A 539 5.62 26.81 -42.87
CA SER A 539 4.25 26.55 -42.38
C SER A 539 4.18 25.33 -41.47
N PHE A 540 4.96 24.27 -41.73
CA PHE A 540 5.06 23.11 -40.83
C PHE A 540 5.59 23.54 -39.46
N LYS A 541 6.68 24.31 -39.41
CA LYS A 541 7.24 24.85 -38.16
C LYS A 541 6.30 25.83 -37.46
N GLN A 542 5.52 26.61 -38.20
CA GLN A 542 4.52 27.53 -37.64
C GLN A 542 3.34 26.78 -36.98
N ILE A 543 2.88 25.67 -37.57
CA ILE A 543 1.72 24.90 -37.06
C ILE A 543 2.15 23.90 -35.97
N TRP A 544 3.31 23.26 -36.12
CA TRP A 544 3.73 22.14 -35.27
C TRP A 544 4.97 22.41 -34.41
N GLY A 545 5.75 23.46 -34.68
CA GLY A 545 7.06 23.70 -34.09
C GLY A 545 8.18 22.83 -34.70
N GLU A 546 9.39 22.92 -34.16
CA GLU A 546 10.47 21.99 -34.50
C GLU A 546 10.13 20.58 -34.01
N ARG A 547 10.16 19.58 -34.91
CA ARG A 547 9.83 18.19 -34.61
C ARG A 547 10.94 17.26 -35.11
N GLY A 548 11.45 16.41 -34.21
CA GLY A 548 12.30 15.29 -34.59
C GLY A 548 11.50 14.21 -35.32
N LEU A 549 12.13 13.59 -36.33
CA LEU A 549 11.52 12.52 -37.13
C LEU A 549 11.15 11.32 -36.24
N SER A 550 9.86 10.98 -36.18
CA SER A 550 9.35 9.87 -35.37
C SER A 550 8.01 9.34 -35.88
N ASP A 551 7.77 8.05 -35.69
CA ASP A 551 6.47 7.42 -35.98
C ASP A 551 5.37 8.10 -35.15
N ASN A 552 4.20 8.34 -35.74
CA ASN A 552 3.04 9.02 -35.13
C ASN A 552 3.26 10.48 -34.66
N TRP A 553 4.29 11.21 -35.16
CA TRP A 553 4.64 12.58 -34.77
C TRP A 553 3.46 13.57 -34.61
N ARG A 554 2.39 13.43 -35.42
CA ARG A 554 1.18 14.27 -35.43
C ARG A 554 0.30 14.09 -34.19
N TYR A 555 0.35 12.92 -33.55
CA TYR A 555 -0.43 12.56 -32.37
C TYR A 555 0.45 12.35 -31.13
N SER A 556 1.73 12.03 -31.32
CA SER A 556 2.69 11.89 -30.23
C SER A 556 3.08 13.27 -29.68
N LYS A 557 2.34 13.73 -28.67
CA LYS A 557 2.97 14.44 -27.55
C LYS A 557 3.94 13.43 -26.92
N LYS A 558 5.19 13.41 -27.43
CA LYS A 558 6.22 12.37 -27.18
C LYS A 558 6.16 11.96 -25.71
N MET A 559 5.76 10.73 -25.42
CA MET A 559 5.86 10.21 -24.06
C MET A 559 7.34 10.23 -23.71
N ALA A 560 7.71 11.07 -22.75
CA ALA A 560 9.10 11.28 -22.37
C ALA A 560 9.67 9.92 -21.95
N SER A 561 10.69 9.47 -22.66
CA SER A 561 11.39 8.25 -22.28
C SER A 561 12.06 8.45 -20.91
N ILE A 562 12.41 7.36 -20.24
CA ILE A 562 13.19 7.41 -19.01
C ILE A 562 14.49 8.24 -19.21
N GLU A 563 15.05 8.24 -20.42
CA GLU A 563 16.22 9.05 -20.77
C GLU A 563 15.90 10.53 -21.03
N ASP A 564 14.76 10.85 -21.67
CA ASP A 564 14.28 12.24 -21.77
C ASP A 564 14.08 12.86 -20.38
N LEU A 565 13.42 12.12 -19.47
CA LEU A 565 13.15 12.56 -18.09
C LEU A 565 14.43 12.75 -17.27
N LYS A 566 15.46 11.92 -17.46
CA LYS A 566 16.79 12.11 -16.86
C LYS A 566 17.49 13.35 -17.41
N ASN A 567 17.42 13.57 -18.72
CA ASN A 567 18.02 14.74 -19.37
C ASN A 567 17.35 16.03 -18.85
N GLU A 568 16.03 16.04 -18.75
CA GLU A 568 15.26 17.14 -18.14
C GLU A 568 15.67 17.38 -16.67
N ALA A 569 15.75 16.33 -15.84
CA ALA A 569 16.17 16.42 -14.44
C ALA A 569 17.62 16.92 -14.27
N LEU A 570 18.51 16.61 -15.21
CA LEU A 570 19.87 17.13 -15.27
C LEU A 570 19.97 18.54 -15.91
N GLY A 571 18.88 19.06 -16.49
CA GLY A 571 18.83 20.35 -17.19
C GLY A 571 19.48 20.34 -18.58
N VAL A 572 19.56 19.18 -19.22
CA VAL A 572 20.06 19.02 -20.60
C VAL A 572 18.94 19.36 -21.58
N THR A 573 19.19 20.30 -22.49
CA THR A 573 18.22 20.68 -23.53
C THR A 573 18.19 19.66 -24.67
N SER A 574 16.99 19.42 -25.22
CA SER A 574 16.72 18.36 -26.21
C SER A 574 16.90 18.79 -27.68
N ALA A 575 17.19 20.06 -27.94
CA ALA A 575 17.41 20.60 -29.28
C ALA A 575 18.91 20.54 -29.65
N PRO A 576 19.33 19.81 -30.70
CA PRO A 576 20.74 19.73 -31.09
C PRO A 576 21.25 21.07 -31.63
N ASN A 577 22.05 21.79 -30.83
CA ASN A 577 22.75 22.98 -31.31
C ASN A 577 23.77 22.57 -32.41
N PRO A 578 23.91 23.32 -33.53
CA PRO A 578 24.96 23.07 -34.52
C PRO A 578 26.38 23.02 -33.91
N ARG A 579 26.65 23.89 -32.92
CA ARG A 579 27.94 24.00 -32.22
C ARG A 579 28.19 22.89 -31.20
N ARG A 580 27.31 21.87 -31.06
CA ARG A 580 27.49 20.72 -30.14
C ARG A 580 28.73 19.85 -30.40
N PHE A 581 29.46 20.11 -31.48
CA PHE A 581 30.73 19.46 -31.79
C PHE A 581 31.96 20.36 -31.55
N GLU A 582 31.78 21.53 -30.96
CA GLU A 582 32.84 22.46 -30.53
C GLU A 582 33.04 22.39 -29.01
N PRO A 583 34.27 22.25 -28.49
CA PRO A 583 34.52 22.36 -27.05
C PRO A 583 34.09 23.72 -26.48
N ALA A 584 34.31 24.80 -27.24
CA ALA A 584 33.98 26.17 -26.85
C ALA A 584 32.50 26.35 -26.46
N PHE A 585 31.57 25.74 -27.22
CA PHE A 585 30.13 25.79 -26.97
C PHE A 585 29.73 25.26 -25.58
N TYR A 586 30.49 24.32 -25.01
CA TYR A 586 30.24 23.82 -23.66
C TYR A 586 30.97 24.64 -22.59
N ILE A 587 32.17 25.17 -22.91
CA ILE A 587 32.97 25.99 -22.00
C ILE A 587 32.28 27.33 -21.70
N GLU A 588 31.70 27.98 -22.72
CA GLU A 588 30.95 29.24 -22.58
C GLU A 588 29.68 29.13 -21.70
N GLN A 589 29.22 27.91 -21.40
CA GLN A 589 28.06 27.65 -20.54
C GLN A 589 28.43 27.37 -19.07
N ILE A 590 29.72 27.26 -18.72
CA ILE A 590 30.17 27.02 -17.33
C ILE A 590 30.06 28.34 -16.54
N PRO A 591 29.35 28.38 -15.39
CA PRO A 591 29.32 29.57 -14.54
C PRO A 591 30.71 29.92 -14.00
N THR A 592 31.18 31.14 -14.28
CA THR A 592 32.43 31.71 -13.73
C THR A 592 32.19 32.64 -12.54
N ASP A 593 30.96 33.15 -12.39
CA ASP A 593 30.53 34.00 -11.29
C ASP A 593 30.55 33.24 -9.94
N GLN A 594 31.25 33.83 -8.97
CA GLN A 594 31.40 33.26 -7.63
C GLN A 594 30.09 33.24 -6.83
N GLY A 595 29.15 34.15 -7.10
CA GLY A 595 27.81 34.13 -6.50
C GLY A 595 27.03 32.87 -6.90
N LYS A 596 26.88 32.63 -8.21
CA LYS A 596 26.27 31.41 -8.76
C LYS A 596 26.99 30.14 -8.32
N LEU A 597 28.32 30.10 -8.31
CA LEU A 597 29.08 28.93 -7.85
C LEU A 597 28.85 28.64 -6.36
N SER A 598 28.79 29.68 -5.52
CA SER A 598 28.47 29.55 -4.10
C SER A 598 27.04 29.04 -3.86
N GLN A 599 26.06 29.55 -4.62
CA GLN A 599 24.68 29.06 -4.55
C GLN A 599 24.56 27.60 -5.01
N LEU A 600 25.21 27.23 -6.12
CA LEU A 600 25.24 25.85 -6.60
C LEU A 600 25.85 24.89 -5.56
N LYS A 601 26.88 25.32 -4.82
CA LYS A 601 27.44 24.58 -3.68
C LYS A 601 26.42 24.46 -2.55
N LYS A 602 25.77 25.56 -2.14
CA LYS A 602 24.76 25.58 -1.07
C LYS A 602 23.58 24.66 -1.37
N ASP A 603 23.07 24.69 -2.60
CA ASP A 603 21.98 23.84 -3.08
C ASP A 603 22.38 22.35 -3.07
N ARG A 604 23.61 22.05 -3.54
CA ARG A 604 24.19 20.70 -3.56
C ARG A 604 24.39 20.16 -2.14
N ASP A 605 24.98 20.95 -1.26
CA ASP A 605 25.23 20.59 0.15
C ASP A 605 23.91 20.30 0.90
N THR A 606 22.90 21.17 0.70
CA THR A 606 21.55 21.02 1.28
C THR A 606 20.84 19.78 0.73
N ALA A 607 20.95 19.53 -0.58
CA ALA A 607 20.35 18.35 -1.21
C ALA A 607 21.01 17.04 -0.74
N SER A 608 22.34 17.01 -0.57
CA SER A 608 23.08 15.86 -0.04
C SER A 608 22.69 15.53 1.41
N LEU A 609 22.53 16.55 2.26
CA LEU A 609 22.04 16.36 3.64
C LEU A 609 20.65 15.71 3.63
N GLY A 610 19.72 16.29 2.86
CA GLY A 610 18.38 15.74 2.70
C GLY A 610 18.37 14.33 2.11
N LEU A 611 19.26 14.02 1.16
CA LEU A 611 19.36 12.70 0.54
C LEU A 611 19.84 11.62 1.53
N GLY A 612 20.86 11.92 2.32
CA GLY A 612 21.34 11.01 3.37
C GLY A 612 20.25 10.70 4.41
N ILE A 613 19.55 11.74 4.89
CA ILE A 613 18.40 11.60 5.80
C ILE A 613 17.27 10.77 5.16
N MET A 614 16.96 10.97 3.87
CA MET A 614 15.95 10.19 3.15
C MET A 614 16.34 8.72 2.99
N TYR A 615 17.61 8.38 2.75
CA TYR A 615 18.05 6.97 2.68
C TYR A 615 17.85 6.23 4.00
N GLN A 616 18.08 6.90 5.14
CA GLN A 616 17.78 6.33 6.45
C GLN A 616 16.26 6.23 6.69
N ASN A 617 15.51 7.32 6.47
CA ASN A 617 14.11 7.39 6.87
C ASN A 617 13.13 6.68 5.93
N TYR A 618 13.43 6.53 4.63
CA TYR A 618 12.54 5.89 3.65
C TYR A 618 12.97 4.47 3.25
N PHE A 619 14.26 4.12 3.38
CA PHE A 619 14.76 2.78 3.03
C PHE A 619 15.47 2.05 4.18
N THR A 620 15.64 2.66 5.36
CA THR A 620 16.46 2.10 6.46
C THR A 620 17.88 1.73 6.02
N ASN A 621 18.40 2.41 4.99
CA ASN A 621 19.70 2.10 4.39
C ASN A 621 20.82 2.89 5.06
N THR A 622 21.06 2.59 6.34
CA THR A 622 22.05 3.25 7.20
C THR A 622 23.46 3.30 6.57
N PRO A 623 23.98 2.25 5.89
CA PRO A 623 25.28 2.34 5.22
C PRO A 623 25.33 3.39 4.09
N LEU A 624 24.30 3.44 3.23
CA LEU A 624 24.25 4.42 2.14
C LEU A 624 24.01 5.85 2.67
N ALA A 625 23.09 6.00 3.63
CA ALA A 625 22.85 7.26 4.33
C ALA A 625 24.14 7.82 4.95
N THR A 626 24.85 7.00 5.71
CA THR A 626 26.10 7.36 6.37
C THR A 626 27.20 7.72 5.38
N LYS A 627 27.32 6.97 4.27
CA LYS A 627 28.27 7.31 3.19
C LYS A 627 27.95 8.68 2.60
N THR A 628 26.70 8.92 2.19
CA THR A 628 26.29 10.20 1.58
C THR A 628 26.47 11.39 2.52
N LEU A 629 26.33 11.20 3.83
CA LEU A 629 26.59 12.25 4.81
C LEU A 629 28.10 12.45 5.09
N TYR A 630 28.93 11.41 5.08
CA TYR A 630 30.39 11.59 5.15
C TYR A 630 30.95 12.22 3.87
N ASP A 631 30.47 11.81 2.69
CA ASP A 631 30.78 12.45 1.40
C ASP A 631 30.48 13.97 1.44
N LEU A 632 29.42 14.36 2.16
CA LEU A 632 29.06 15.76 2.41
C LEU A 632 29.99 16.45 3.42
N VAL A 633 30.29 15.82 4.57
CA VAL A 633 31.23 16.35 5.58
C VAL A 633 32.60 16.65 4.94
N ASP A 634 33.09 15.75 4.08
CA ASP A 634 34.41 15.86 3.44
C ASP A 634 34.51 17.02 2.44
N VAL A 635 33.39 17.49 1.85
CA VAL A 635 33.35 18.68 0.98
C VAL A 635 33.13 20.00 1.73
N LYS A 636 33.17 19.98 3.07
CA LYS A 636 33.08 21.13 3.98
C LYS A 636 31.90 22.06 3.65
N PRO A 637 30.66 21.69 4.06
CA PRO A 637 29.46 22.49 3.83
C PRO A 637 29.40 23.67 4.79
N GLU A 638 28.36 24.50 4.69
CA GLU A 638 28.06 25.53 5.70
C GLU A 638 27.89 24.91 7.09
N GLU A 639 28.29 25.62 8.14
CA GLU A 639 28.36 25.12 9.51
C GLU A 639 27.09 24.41 10.00
N LYS A 640 25.91 25.01 9.75
CA LYS A 640 24.62 24.40 10.10
C LYS A 640 24.35 23.06 9.38
N VAL A 641 24.81 22.94 8.13
CA VAL A 641 24.69 21.72 7.33
C VAL A 641 25.73 20.68 7.78
N MET A 642 26.93 21.12 8.17
CA MET A 642 27.97 20.28 8.78
C MET A 642 27.47 19.66 10.09
N LEU A 643 26.99 20.49 11.02
CA LEU A 643 26.44 20.07 12.31
C LEU A 643 25.33 19.04 12.15
N GLN A 644 24.35 19.30 11.27
CA GLN A 644 23.24 18.37 11.06
C GLN A 644 23.73 17.06 10.40
N ALA A 645 24.66 17.10 9.44
CA ALA A 645 25.22 15.89 8.84
C ALA A 645 25.96 15.02 9.88
N LEU A 646 26.80 15.64 10.72
CA LEU A 646 27.52 14.96 11.80
C LEU A 646 26.56 14.36 12.84
N TYR A 647 25.53 15.10 13.25
CA TYR A 647 24.50 14.61 14.15
C TYR A 647 23.77 13.39 13.57
N GLU A 648 23.28 13.46 12.34
CA GLU A 648 22.54 12.37 11.70
C GLU A 648 23.42 11.12 11.56
N ILE A 649 24.69 11.27 11.14
CA ILE A 649 25.68 10.17 11.11
C ILE A 649 25.82 9.52 12.48
N PHE A 650 26.00 10.31 13.54
CA PHE A 650 26.17 9.79 14.89
C PHE A 650 24.88 9.09 15.35
N ALA A 651 23.75 9.79 15.31
CA ALA A 651 22.45 9.34 15.78
C ALA A 651 21.97 8.04 15.11
N MET A 652 22.26 7.82 13.82
CA MET A 652 21.88 6.58 13.14
C MET A 652 22.84 5.40 13.36
N ASN A 653 24.02 5.62 13.95
CA ASN A 653 25.06 4.59 14.10
C ASN A 653 25.45 4.25 15.54
N TYR A 654 25.37 5.17 16.51
CA TYR A 654 26.04 5.01 17.81
C TYR A 654 25.68 3.72 18.59
N GLU A 655 24.43 3.25 18.48
CA GLU A 655 23.98 2.01 19.14
C GLU A 655 24.49 0.70 18.50
N LYS A 656 24.70 0.71 17.17
CA LYS A 656 24.84 -0.52 16.36
C LYS A 656 26.18 -0.62 15.64
N ASN A 657 26.70 0.53 15.21
CA ASN A 657 27.95 0.68 14.48
C ASN A 657 28.81 1.80 15.15
N PRO A 658 29.12 1.73 16.46
CA PRO A 658 29.77 2.84 17.18
C PRO A 658 31.08 3.29 16.52
N GLN A 659 31.85 2.37 15.93
CA GLN A 659 33.09 2.66 15.19
C GLN A 659 32.86 3.57 13.97
N ILE A 660 31.70 3.47 13.32
CA ILE A 660 31.30 4.33 12.19
C ILE A 660 30.86 5.71 12.69
N SER A 661 30.28 5.78 13.89
CA SER A 661 29.84 7.03 14.53
C SER A 661 30.99 7.87 15.11
N GLU A 662 32.11 7.24 15.46
CA GLU A 662 33.17 7.86 16.28
C GLU A 662 33.83 9.07 15.59
N ARG A 663 34.07 9.04 14.27
CA ARG A 663 34.60 10.20 13.54
C ARG A 663 33.66 11.41 13.66
N ALA A 664 32.35 11.22 13.50
CA ALA A 664 31.38 12.30 13.65
C ALA A 664 31.30 12.81 15.09
N LYS A 665 31.34 11.91 16.09
CA LYS A 665 31.41 12.26 17.51
C LYS A 665 32.63 13.13 17.84
N GLN A 666 33.82 12.74 17.39
CA GLN A 666 35.05 13.48 17.69
C GLN A 666 35.03 14.90 17.09
N ILE A 667 34.49 15.07 15.87
CA ILE A 667 34.30 16.39 15.27
C ILE A 667 33.29 17.22 16.08
N LEU A 668 32.13 16.65 16.46
CA LEU A 668 31.15 17.35 17.30
C LEU A 668 31.72 17.79 18.65
N LEU A 669 32.52 16.93 19.31
CA LEU A 669 33.11 17.22 20.62
C LEU A 669 34.31 18.17 20.56
N THR A 670 35.02 18.26 19.43
CA THR A 670 36.22 19.10 19.29
C THR A 670 35.92 20.45 18.65
N ASP A 671 35.21 20.46 17.52
CA ASP A 671 34.97 21.66 16.71
C ASP A 671 33.70 22.39 17.16
N TYR A 672 32.76 21.67 17.81
CA TYR A 672 31.42 22.17 18.17
C TYR A 672 30.99 21.94 19.64
N PRO A 673 31.90 22.01 20.65
CA PRO A 673 31.68 21.48 22.00
C PRO A 673 30.49 22.07 22.78
N TYR A 674 30.04 23.27 22.41
CA TYR A 674 28.93 24.01 23.04
C TYR A 674 27.56 23.72 22.42
N THR A 675 27.49 22.91 21.36
CA THR A 675 26.23 22.63 20.66
C THR A 675 25.42 21.53 21.34
N SER A 676 24.10 21.58 21.20
CA SER A 676 23.19 20.52 21.64
C SER A 676 23.52 19.16 20.97
N TYR A 677 24.04 19.17 19.75
CA TYR A 677 24.56 17.99 19.07
C TYR A 677 25.81 17.39 19.75
N ALA A 678 26.70 18.23 20.29
CA ALA A 678 27.89 17.77 21.02
C ALA A 678 27.53 17.19 22.39
N GLU A 679 26.58 17.78 23.13
CA GLU A 679 26.05 17.17 24.36
C GLU A 679 25.38 15.82 24.09
N PHE A 680 24.59 15.70 23.02
CA PHE A 680 24.01 14.43 22.58
C PHE A 680 25.09 13.41 22.19
N ALA A 681 26.17 13.84 21.53
CA ALA A 681 27.29 12.97 21.17
C ALA A 681 28.15 12.56 22.38
N ARG A 682 28.14 13.36 23.46
CA ARG A 682 28.79 13.06 24.75
C ARG A 682 27.99 12.02 25.54
N ASN A 683 26.69 12.24 25.69
CA ASN A 683 25.79 11.46 26.56
C ASN A 683 24.42 11.16 25.87
N PRO A 684 24.36 10.28 24.86
CA PRO A 684 23.09 9.94 24.21
C PRO A 684 22.17 9.17 25.18
N LYS A 685 20.97 9.67 25.43
CA LYS A 685 20.03 9.09 26.41
C LYS A 685 19.22 7.92 25.83
N ASN A 686 18.75 7.02 26.69
CA ASN A 686 17.94 5.86 26.30
C ASN A 686 16.68 6.27 25.52
N ASN A 687 16.40 5.54 24.44
CA ASN A 687 15.19 5.65 23.61
C ASN A 687 14.16 4.51 23.86
N SER A 688 14.49 3.59 24.77
CA SER A 688 13.69 2.43 25.14
C SER A 688 13.28 2.54 26.60
N PHE A 689 11.97 2.52 26.86
CA PHE A 689 11.38 2.80 28.16
C PHE A 689 10.58 1.61 28.69
N VAL A 690 10.63 1.43 30.01
CA VAL A 690 9.80 0.47 30.76
C VAL A 690 8.53 1.19 31.22
N LYS A 691 7.41 0.46 31.36
CA LYS A 691 6.18 1.00 31.92
C LYS A 691 6.45 1.59 33.31
N SER A 692 5.96 2.80 33.55
CA SER A 692 6.12 3.52 34.81
C SER A 692 5.55 2.80 36.02
N THR A 693 6.18 3.02 37.17
CA THR A 693 5.67 2.60 38.48
C THR A 693 4.89 3.74 39.16
N GLU A 694 4.02 3.38 40.09
CA GLU A 694 3.22 4.35 40.87
C GLU A 694 4.10 5.32 41.68
N GLU A 695 5.30 4.89 42.10
CA GLU A 695 6.30 5.74 42.75
C GLU A 695 6.76 6.89 41.82
N VAL A 696 7.12 6.57 40.56
CA VAL A 696 7.60 7.57 39.60
C VAL A 696 6.46 8.49 39.14
N GLU A 697 5.24 7.96 39.01
CA GLU A 697 4.06 8.81 38.80
C GLU A 697 3.83 9.80 39.94
N ASN A 698 4.03 9.39 41.19
CA ASN A 698 3.81 10.24 42.36
C ASN A 698 4.92 11.29 42.56
N GLU A 699 6.18 10.92 42.33
CA GLU A 699 7.29 11.88 42.34
C GLU A 699 7.19 12.89 41.16
N TYR A 700 6.68 12.48 39.99
CA TYR A 700 6.34 13.42 38.91
C TYR A 700 5.24 14.42 39.32
N LYS A 701 4.15 13.94 39.94
CA LYS A 701 3.06 14.82 40.44
C LYS A 701 3.59 15.85 41.45
N LYS A 702 4.47 15.41 42.36
CA LYS A 702 5.18 16.25 43.35
C LYS A 702 6.09 17.29 42.69
N ALA A 703 6.93 16.90 41.73
CA ALA A 703 7.76 17.84 40.96
C ALA A 703 6.92 18.88 40.21
N TYR A 704 5.78 18.47 39.63
CA TYR A 704 4.87 19.36 38.92
C TYR A 704 4.20 20.38 39.85
N ALA A 705 3.67 19.93 41.00
CA ALA A 705 3.07 20.83 41.99
C ALA A 705 4.10 21.84 42.56
N LEU A 706 5.37 21.47 42.68
CA LEU A 706 6.46 22.39 43.04
C LEU A 706 6.71 23.43 41.95
N TYR A 707 6.69 23.05 40.66
CA TYR A 707 6.78 23.99 39.54
C TYR A 707 5.58 24.96 39.49
N GLU A 708 4.35 24.46 39.68
CA GLU A 708 3.14 25.29 39.75
C GLU A 708 3.15 26.26 40.96
N SER A 709 3.81 25.87 42.05
CA SER A 709 4.03 26.71 43.24
C SER A 709 5.26 27.65 43.13
N GLU A 710 5.82 27.80 41.93
CA GLU A 710 7.06 28.54 41.61
C GLU A 710 8.32 28.13 42.40
N LYS A 711 8.29 26.96 43.06
CA LYS A 711 9.41 26.35 43.80
C LYS A 711 10.36 25.60 42.85
N PHE A 712 10.86 26.31 41.83
CA PHE A 712 11.64 25.71 40.73
C PHE A 712 12.86 24.91 41.21
N GLY A 713 13.60 25.41 42.21
CA GLY A 713 14.76 24.71 42.79
C GLY A 713 14.41 23.38 43.46
N GLU A 714 13.30 23.32 44.19
CA GLU A 714 12.81 22.06 44.81
C GLU A 714 12.31 21.09 43.73
N SER A 715 11.65 21.60 42.69
CA SER A 715 11.20 20.80 41.54
C SER A 715 12.38 20.16 40.79
N ILE A 716 13.43 20.92 40.50
CA ILE A 716 14.68 20.42 39.87
C ILE A 716 15.29 19.30 40.71
N GLN A 717 15.43 19.49 42.03
CA GLN A 717 16.02 18.48 42.91
C GLN A 717 15.23 17.16 42.92
N VAL A 718 13.89 17.21 42.90
CA VAL A 718 13.06 16.01 42.76
C VAL A 718 13.25 15.34 41.40
N ILE A 719 13.24 16.13 40.32
CA ILE A 719 13.41 15.62 38.95
C ILE A 719 14.76 14.91 38.80
N ASP A 720 15.85 15.52 39.25
CA ASP A 720 17.20 14.95 39.09
C ASP A 720 17.38 13.66 39.89
N GLN A 721 16.82 13.58 41.11
CA GLN A 721 16.78 12.34 41.90
C GLN A 721 16.01 11.22 41.20
N VAL A 722 14.84 11.53 40.62
CA VAL A 722 14.03 10.55 39.88
C VAL A 722 14.73 10.12 38.59
N LEU A 723 15.35 11.03 37.85
CA LEU A 723 16.10 10.72 36.63
C LEU A 723 17.35 9.87 36.91
N GLN A 724 18.02 10.08 38.05
CA GLN A 724 19.14 9.25 38.50
C GLN A 724 18.70 7.85 38.93
N LYS A 725 17.59 7.75 39.68
CA LYS A 725 17.07 6.48 40.20
C LYS A 725 16.36 5.62 39.13
N TYR A 726 15.68 6.26 38.18
CA TYR A 726 14.82 5.62 37.18
C TYR A 726 15.11 6.03 35.71
N PRO A 727 16.37 5.90 35.22
CA PRO A 727 16.82 6.40 33.91
C PRO A 727 16.27 5.66 32.67
N LYS A 728 15.25 4.81 32.84
CA LYS A 728 14.54 4.04 31.80
C LYS A 728 13.01 4.06 31.96
N ASP A 729 12.46 4.89 32.85
CA ASP A 729 11.01 5.00 33.04
C ASP A 729 10.34 5.78 31.90
N ALA A 730 9.12 5.40 31.50
CA ALA A 730 8.37 6.11 30.44
C ALA A 730 8.01 7.57 30.77
N LEU A 731 8.14 8.02 32.03
CA LEU A 731 8.02 9.44 32.41
C LEU A 731 9.31 10.25 32.25
N VAL A 732 10.46 9.62 31.96
CA VAL A 732 11.76 10.32 31.74
C VAL A 732 11.66 11.50 30.76
N PRO A 733 11.00 11.40 29.58
CA PRO A 733 10.85 12.55 28.68
C PRO A 733 10.05 13.71 29.30
N LYS A 734 9.01 13.41 30.09
CA LYS A 734 8.18 14.43 30.77
C LYS A 734 8.93 15.12 31.90
N LEU A 735 9.70 14.35 32.67
CA LEU A 735 10.59 14.87 33.72
C LEU A 735 11.63 15.83 33.11
N ASN A 736 12.25 15.47 31.98
CA ASN A 736 13.17 16.38 31.27
C ASN A 736 12.45 17.64 30.76
N LEU A 737 11.25 17.52 30.19
CA LEU A 737 10.47 18.66 29.70
C LEU A 737 10.02 19.61 30.84
N LEU A 738 9.66 19.07 32.00
CA LEU A 738 9.40 19.88 33.19
C LEU A 738 10.67 20.57 33.69
N ASN A 739 11.83 19.89 33.64
CA ASN A 739 13.12 20.51 33.99
C ASN A 739 13.48 21.68 33.05
N ALA A 740 13.16 21.59 31.76
CA ALA A 740 13.34 22.69 30.81
C ALA A 740 12.47 23.91 31.17
N PHE A 741 11.28 23.70 31.72
CA PHE A 741 10.41 24.79 32.20
C PHE A 741 10.89 25.39 33.53
N ASN A 742 11.35 24.56 34.47
CA ASN A 742 12.05 25.02 35.67
C ASN A 742 13.27 25.89 35.29
N ALA A 743 14.14 25.38 34.42
CA ALA A 743 15.35 26.06 33.98
C ALA A 743 15.07 27.38 33.24
N GLY A 744 13.99 27.43 32.44
CA GLY A 744 13.54 28.68 31.81
C GLY A 744 13.12 29.76 32.80
N LYS A 745 12.55 29.35 33.94
CA LYS A 745 12.14 30.23 35.03
C LYS A 745 13.28 30.61 35.97
N SER A 746 14.21 29.70 36.27
CA SER A 746 15.32 29.92 37.21
C SER A 746 16.58 30.52 36.58
N SER A 747 16.83 30.19 35.31
CA SER A 747 18.15 30.33 34.67
C SER A 747 18.10 30.95 33.28
N GLY A 748 16.91 31.34 32.80
CA GLY A 748 16.72 32.10 31.57
C GLY A 748 16.33 31.27 30.34
N LYS A 749 15.86 32.01 29.33
CA LYS A 749 15.30 31.52 28.06
C LYS A 749 16.31 30.65 27.29
N GLU A 750 17.59 31.01 27.33
CA GLU A 750 18.68 30.37 26.59
C GLU A 750 18.93 28.95 27.12
N VAL A 751 18.89 28.77 28.45
CA VAL A 751 19.03 27.45 29.10
C VAL A 751 17.83 26.58 28.77
N MET A 752 16.62 27.14 28.75
CA MET A 752 15.41 26.43 28.31
C MET A 752 15.50 26.00 26.84
N ILE A 753 15.98 26.86 25.93
CA ILE A 753 16.18 26.51 24.52
C ILE A 753 17.16 25.33 24.39
N LEU A 754 18.31 25.36 25.07
CA LEU A 754 19.28 24.27 25.06
C LEU A 754 18.70 22.95 25.61
N GLN A 755 17.89 22.99 26.67
CA GLN A 755 17.22 21.80 27.19
C GLN A 755 16.11 21.28 26.27
N LEU A 756 15.33 22.17 25.64
CA LEU A 756 14.35 21.78 24.62
C LEU A 756 15.02 21.15 23.39
N GLU A 757 16.17 21.64 22.97
CA GLU A 757 16.98 20.99 21.93
C GLU A 757 17.42 19.59 22.38
N GLN A 758 17.94 19.43 23.60
CA GLN A 758 18.26 18.10 24.14
C GLN A 758 17.05 17.15 24.11
N ILE A 759 15.85 17.62 24.48
CA ILE A 759 14.63 16.82 24.49
C ILE A 759 14.21 16.44 23.06
N ALA A 760 14.27 17.38 22.12
CA ALA A 760 13.94 17.14 20.72
C ALA A 760 14.90 16.15 20.03
N LEU A 761 16.18 16.12 20.41
CA LEU A 761 17.17 15.17 19.91
C LEU A 761 17.00 13.79 20.58
N ASN A 762 17.16 13.72 21.91
CA ASN A 762 17.15 12.46 22.67
C ASN A 762 15.79 11.72 22.59
N TYR A 763 14.69 12.46 22.56
CA TYR A 763 13.33 11.91 22.68
C TYR A 763 12.47 12.21 21.45
N SER A 764 13.08 12.39 20.28
CA SER A 764 12.44 12.74 18.98
C SER A 764 11.18 11.96 18.57
N LYS A 765 10.93 10.79 19.14
CA LYS A 765 9.75 9.92 18.88
C LYS A 765 8.66 9.99 19.95
N THR A 766 8.86 10.74 21.04
CA THR A 766 7.89 10.88 22.14
C THR A 766 7.04 12.15 21.96
N PRO A 767 5.84 12.23 22.56
CA PRO A 767 5.04 13.46 22.55
C PRO A 767 5.81 14.68 23.07
N GLU A 768 6.72 14.49 24.02
CA GLU A 768 7.54 15.52 24.64
C GLU A 768 8.66 16.00 23.72
N GLY A 769 9.31 15.10 22.98
CA GLY A 769 10.28 15.46 21.93
C GLY A 769 9.64 16.22 20.76
N ILE A 770 8.44 15.80 20.34
CA ILE A 770 7.64 16.50 19.34
C ILE A 770 7.27 17.90 19.85
N ARG A 771 6.73 18.01 21.06
CA ARG A 771 6.35 19.29 21.68
C ARG A 771 7.54 20.22 21.90
N ALA A 772 8.71 19.69 22.27
CA ALA A 772 9.92 20.50 22.38
C ALA A 772 10.34 21.07 21.01
N LYS A 773 10.29 20.27 19.93
CA LYS A 773 10.51 20.74 18.56
C LYS A 773 9.47 21.79 18.13
N GLU A 774 8.21 21.65 18.53
CA GLU A 774 7.16 22.64 18.28
C GLU A 774 7.46 23.98 18.97
N MET A 775 7.85 23.95 20.25
CA MET A 775 8.17 25.15 21.04
C MET A 775 9.40 25.89 20.48
N LEU A 776 10.42 25.17 20.01
CA LEU A 776 11.61 25.75 19.37
C LEU A 776 11.33 26.49 18.05
N ASN A 777 10.17 26.31 17.42
CA ASN A 777 9.79 27.13 16.26
C ASN A 777 9.52 28.60 16.64
N TYR A 778 9.08 28.84 17.88
CA TYR A 778 8.70 30.15 18.42
C TYR A 778 9.79 30.72 19.35
N LEU A 779 10.46 29.86 20.12
CA LEU A 779 11.55 30.23 21.03
C LEU A 779 12.88 30.37 20.27
N LYS A 780 13.08 31.53 19.65
CA LYS A 780 14.36 31.92 19.02
C LYS A 780 15.35 32.39 20.08
N SER A 781 16.59 31.93 20.02
CA SER A 781 17.69 32.48 20.82
C SER A 781 17.98 33.92 20.40
N ASP A 782 18.23 34.80 21.37
CA ASP A 782 18.59 36.20 21.10
C ASP A 782 20.12 36.39 20.97
N LEU A 783 20.89 35.34 21.22
CA LEU A 783 22.33 35.30 21.01
C LEU A 783 22.66 35.17 19.51
N SER A 784 23.27 36.20 18.93
CA SER A 784 23.90 36.11 17.62
C SER A 784 25.28 35.46 17.74
N PHE A 785 25.48 34.32 17.07
CA PHE A 785 26.77 33.64 17.06
C PHE A 785 27.78 34.46 16.23
N GLN A 786 28.77 35.07 16.89
CA GLN A 786 29.92 35.64 16.18
C GLN A 786 30.79 34.47 15.70
N ALA A 787 30.98 34.36 14.39
CA ALA A 787 31.86 33.34 13.83
C ALA A 787 33.30 33.57 14.31
N THR A 788 33.89 32.57 14.97
CA THR A 788 35.29 32.61 15.42
C THR A 788 36.19 31.75 14.55
N ASP A 789 37.46 32.11 14.45
CA ASP A 789 38.48 31.21 13.90
C ASP A 789 38.77 30.00 14.83
N ASN A 790 39.61 29.08 14.38
CA ASN A 790 40.08 27.91 15.15
C ASN A 790 40.92 28.26 16.41
N LYS A 791 40.97 29.54 16.81
CA LYS A 791 41.64 30.04 18.03
C LYS A 791 40.71 30.91 18.88
N GLY A 792 39.42 31.05 18.51
CA GLY A 792 38.43 31.84 19.24
C GLY A 792 38.36 33.33 18.85
N ASN A 793 39.10 33.78 17.83
CA ASN A 793 39.08 35.18 17.40
C ASN A 793 37.86 35.47 16.53
N THR A 794 37.09 36.52 16.84
CA THR A 794 35.91 36.94 16.07
C THR A 794 36.28 37.37 14.64
N ILE A 795 35.67 36.75 13.64
CA ILE A 795 35.87 37.06 12.22
C ILE A 795 35.02 38.29 11.85
N PRO A 796 35.60 39.41 11.38
CA PRO A 796 34.84 40.58 10.97
C PRO A 796 33.98 40.29 9.73
N GLN A 797 32.67 40.50 9.82
CA GLN A 797 31.80 40.49 8.64
C GLN A 797 32.07 41.74 7.80
N GLN A 798 32.24 41.57 6.48
CA GLN A 798 32.39 42.71 5.57
C GLN A 798 31.10 43.55 5.52
N PRO A 799 31.18 44.88 5.73
CA PRO A 799 30.00 45.74 5.66
C PRO A 799 29.52 45.89 4.20
N GLY A 800 28.42 45.23 3.84
CA GLY A 800 27.91 45.30 2.46
C GLY A 800 26.60 44.58 2.13
N MET A 801 26.09 43.66 2.96
CA MET A 801 24.80 43.00 2.72
C MET A 801 23.72 43.46 3.72
N PRO A 802 22.52 43.88 3.26
CA PRO A 802 21.42 44.25 4.14
C PRO A 802 20.76 43.02 4.76
N ASN A 803 20.38 43.11 6.04
CA ASN A 803 19.61 42.07 6.74
C ASN A 803 18.22 41.90 6.11
N GLN A 804 18.03 40.84 5.32
CA GLN A 804 16.69 40.34 4.98
C GLN A 804 16.20 39.36 6.06
N PRO A 805 14.93 39.45 6.50
CA PRO A 805 14.38 38.55 7.50
C PRO A 805 14.33 37.10 6.99
N ASN A 806 14.79 36.17 7.82
CA ASN A 806 15.08 34.78 7.46
C ASN A 806 13.80 33.97 7.13
N GLN A 807 13.44 33.89 5.85
CA GLN A 807 12.18 33.31 5.37
C GLN A 807 12.21 31.79 5.12
N ASN A 808 13.37 31.13 5.23
CA ASN A 808 13.57 29.73 4.81
C ASN A 808 13.24 28.67 5.89
N GLN A 809 12.37 28.95 6.87
CA GLN A 809 11.99 27.98 7.92
C GLN A 809 11.11 26.82 7.41
N GLN A 810 10.52 26.89 6.19
CA GLN A 810 9.59 25.86 5.67
C GLN A 810 10.21 24.46 5.45
N LEU A 811 11.53 24.33 5.37
CA LEU A 811 12.21 23.04 5.08
C LEU A 811 12.05 21.97 6.16
N ASN A 812 11.65 22.31 7.40
CA ASN A 812 11.51 21.36 8.51
C ASN A 812 10.09 20.76 8.67
N ASN A 813 9.09 21.28 7.93
CA ASN A 813 7.68 20.89 8.12
C ASN A 813 7.17 19.81 7.16
N ASN A 814 7.82 19.58 6.02
CA ASN A 814 7.38 18.61 4.99
C ASN A 814 7.63 17.12 5.36
N SER A 815 7.89 16.83 6.64
CA SER A 815 8.20 15.48 7.15
C SER A 815 7.04 14.81 7.89
N GLN A 816 6.05 15.56 8.41
CA GLN A 816 5.01 15.01 9.31
C GLN A 816 3.60 15.62 9.08
N MET A 817 3.08 15.55 7.84
CA MET A 817 1.64 15.66 7.58
C MET A 817 1.15 14.50 6.71
N MET A 818 0.88 13.36 7.35
CA MET A 818 0.09 12.26 6.80
C MET A 818 -0.70 11.57 7.92
N ASN A 819 -1.83 12.15 8.31
CA ASN A 819 -2.93 11.38 8.92
C ASN A 819 -4.26 12.09 8.72
N ASN A 820 -4.95 11.83 7.60
CA ASN A 820 -6.40 12.03 7.52
C ASN A 820 -7.03 11.22 6.38
N SER A 821 -8.28 10.80 6.58
CA SER A 821 -9.05 9.95 5.66
C SER A 821 -9.65 10.75 4.49
N PRO A 822 -9.91 10.11 3.32
CA PRO A 822 -10.31 10.83 2.11
C PRO A 822 -11.78 11.28 2.11
N GLN A 823 -12.00 12.59 1.94
CA GLN A 823 -13.28 13.11 1.43
C GLN A 823 -13.26 13.15 -0.12
N LYS A 824 -14.43 12.96 -0.74
CA LYS A 824 -14.59 13.00 -2.20
C LYS A 824 -14.58 14.45 -2.71
N PRO A 825 -14.03 14.72 -3.91
CA PRO A 825 -14.27 15.98 -4.59
C PRO A 825 -15.72 16.04 -5.12
N GLY A 826 -16.41 17.13 -4.84
CA GLY A 826 -17.69 17.49 -5.46
C GLY A 826 -17.49 18.41 -6.66
N GLU A 827 -18.47 18.42 -7.56
CA GLU A 827 -18.40 19.13 -8.85
C GLU A 827 -18.42 20.66 -8.70
N ALA A 828 -17.82 21.35 -9.67
CA ALA A 828 -17.99 22.79 -9.88
C ALA A 828 -18.64 23.01 -11.25
N ASN A 829 -19.63 23.91 -11.34
CA ASN A 829 -20.21 24.32 -12.63
C ASN A 829 -20.67 25.79 -12.63
N ASN A 830 -20.72 26.37 -13.83
CA ASN A 830 -20.82 27.81 -14.11
C ASN A 830 -22.13 28.50 -13.69
N SER A 831 -22.04 29.79 -13.37
CA SER A 831 -22.79 30.90 -14.02
C SER A 831 -22.62 32.24 -13.26
N GLN A 832 -22.83 33.44 -13.82
CA GLN A 832 -22.41 33.99 -15.13
C GLN A 832 -22.60 35.54 -15.11
N ILE A 833 -21.76 36.30 -15.84
CA ILE A 833 -22.00 37.65 -16.44
C ILE A 833 -22.65 38.76 -15.57
N LEU A 834 -21.94 39.89 -15.35
CA LEU A 834 -22.36 41.25 -15.80
C LEU A 834 -21.37 42.37 -15.39
N ASP A 835 -20.86 43.04 -16.41
CA ASP A 835 -20.29 44.40 -16.48
C ASP A 835 -21.10 45.09 -17.61
N PRO A 836 -21.16 46.44 -17.84
CA PRO A 836 -20.23 47.49 -17.42
C PRO A 836 -20.87 48.85 -17.01
N SER A 837 -20.05 49.88 -16.73
CA SER A 837 -20.14 51.24 -17.35
C SER A 837 -19.12 52.25 -16.76
N TYR A 838 -19.10 53.50 -17.24
CA TYR A 838 -17.93 54.40 -17.26
C TYR A 838 -18.24 55.85 -16.80
N GLN A 839 -17.35 56.44 -15.97
CA GLN A 839 -17.14 57.90 -15.71
C GLN A 839 -18.37 58.67 -15.11
N GLN A 840 -18.29 59.89 -14.56
CA GLN A 840 -17.29 60.99 -14.55
C GLN A 840 -17.58 61.91 -13.31
N GLY A 841 -16.65 62.73 -12.77
CA GLY A 841 -17.03 63.79 -11.79
C GLY A 841 -16.01 64.31 -10.75
N GLN A 842 -15.67 65.60 -10.85
CA GLN A 842 -14.64 66.41 -10.16
C GLN A 842 -14.72 66.67 -8.61
N LYS A 843 -13.53 66.87 -8.00
CA LYS A 843 -13.04 67.88 -6.98
C LYS A 843 -14.03 68.81 -6.23
N PRO A 844 -13.77 69.22 -4.94
CA PRO A 844 -12.66 70.14 -4.52
C PRO A 844 -12.05 69.86 -3.09
N ASN A 845 -11.18 70.67 -2.44
CA ASN A 845 -9.96 71.45 -2.78
C ASN A 845 -9.25 71.97 -1.46
N ASN A 846 -8.05 72.58 -1.53
CA ASN A 846 -7.28 73.29 -0.45
C ASN A 846 -6.61 72.40 0.65
N ASN A 847 -5.47 72.74 1.29
CA ASN A 847 -4.43 73.79 1.11
C ASN A 847 -3.08 73.31 1.75
N GLN A 848 -1.88 73.55 1.17
CA GLN A 848 -0.90 74.66 1.43
C GLN A 848 -0.33 74.74 2.87
N GLN A 849 0.93 75.09 3.18
CA GLN A 849 2.18 75.61 2.53
C GLN A 849 3.38 75.26 3.48
N GLN A 850 4.71 75.35 3.27
CA GLN A 850 5.71 75.65 2.21
C GLN A 850 6.96 74.71 2.43
N ALA A 851 8.06 74.58 1.66
CA ALA A 851 8.81 75.38 0.65
C ALA A 851 10.04 76.19 1.20
N PRO A 852 11.05 76.61 0.38
CA PRO A 852 12.48 76.23 0.63
C PRO A 852 13.58 77.29 0.34
N LYS A 853 14.89 76.93 0.39
CA LYS A 853 15.97 77.43 -0.54
C LYS A 853 17.37 76.74 -0.43
N LYS A 854 18.20 76.96 -1.47
CA LYS A 854 19.65 76.61 -1.68
C LYS A 854 20.53 77.90 -1.45
N PRO A 855 21.85 78.07 -1.81
CA PRO A 855 22.82 77.17 -2.50
C PRO A 855 24.36 77.25 -2.14
N ASN A 856 25.15 76.36 -2.78
CA ASN A 856 26.52 76.49 -3.36
C ASN A 856 27.85 76.67 -2.55
N ASN A 857 28.85 75.87 -2.99
CA ASN A 857 30.31 76.13 -3.17
C ASN A 857 31.20 76.46 -1.94
N SER A 858 32.46 76.02 -1.77
CA SER A 858 33.49 75.40 -2.63
C SER A 858 34.77 75.08 -1.81
N ASN A 859 35.72 74.40 -2.46
CA ASN A 859 37.17 74.29 -2.14
C ASN A 859 37.66 73.39 -0.98
N ALA A 860 38.87 72.86 -1.23
CA ALA A 860 39.73 72.01 -0.40
C ALA A 860 41.07 72.79 -0.14
N PRO A 861 42.21 72.23 0.33
CA PRO A 861 42.55 70.82 0.62
C PRO A 861 43.44 70.56 1.88
N ALA A 862 43.87 69.29 2.01
CA ALA A 862 45.13 68.81 2.63
C ALA A 862 45.28 68.67 4.17
N LYS A 863 45.61 67.43 4.58
CA LYS A 863 46.76 66.92 5.38
C LYS A 863 47.59 67.89 6.28
N PRO A 864 48.36 67.36 7.29
CA PRO A 864 48.34 66.00 7.88
C PRO A 864 48.48 65.96 9.43
N GLN A 865 48.19 64.80 10.04
CA GLN A 865 49.20 63.96 10.71
C GLN A 865 48.72 62.50 10.74
#